data_AF-A0A8H7RPP9-F1
#
_entry.id   AF-A0A8H7RPP9-F1
#
_cell.length_a   1.000
_cell.length_b   1.000
_cell.length_c   1.000
_cell.angle_alpha   90.00
_cell.angle_beta   90.00
_cell.angle_gamma   90.00
#
_symmetry.space_group_name_H-M   'P 1'
#
loop_
_entity.id
_entity.type
_entity.pdbx_description
1 polymer ?
#
loop_
_entity_poly.entity_id
_entity_poly.type
_entity_poly.pdbx_seq_one_letter_code
_entity_poly.pdbx_strand_id
1 'polypeptide(L)'
;MMKERKKRAIQAKEEGEEENKEEDNEGEYEEYAEDPGPSTPVKRRRQSRNRKYQEFFEKRMEKQAGRLQKKSKVVAGDGAKKCKRCTEAGVYNEERAHTTTRSPLCPFHQTTKQEAITAALETKITSTFTRKIGLEASLTSNMDGEAKTIFCDNVLTLVNFMRETAIKSMLFANFYILKLLQKNKADDDWVLPMIFFSPVFFKSCQQLVCGRDMSSNNTMFDKADIIESFRQYKLLYPGGSQVSTDTGGIFYSSAQSSLATQSATIFSNHVVESFEKRMKSYFIFCLASFKFTKPEKVAVAEYLFNKCTMLKTPVWPTNMVSSPALTEYLLALIMMFKVSSVHTPLTVSKISENPGIVITSLFKILRATEMSNVAQTVAAEEPQDSVSLPWVYNMLSITCENEVEDINKRRRSALARKIRNAINSTAPVALSKPSFLSEVNFNKVQENVLATRLQLAQSRIYLSDPETRDPDVIIPERKDCFIPENFSIHHSRKTFSMMPHYGLNRQYVTIDIATLRILVNRSDIIKRIAIYDQSLDAYARDSTYFMSLFDLKKLGQSGSVTEMLNRRKVMMRNILCTDGRSADFLFTRPAVPKDNEDIKLEMNDFETWEMQDVLRLWGADPGVTDIFVASDGNGNDAHEIRSISTAEYYVKAGYKKNQVTMKSLKQEEGITTIETNIPTHRTSKLSTFEQHLQYYFTHLDTLLQFYDGRFTDLRFSNSRGQQRMDNELVNIFCSGGKKYNPDKKAHPRRNKADYKQRREKKKKKKNKKKMTLQVGKSSLSAPATAYTTVSVTTSGPSTETQNQKWKKAPFKNEKKVPLVALGNAVFNVTMKGKQSGTLHRLRKKMEEANVDERLILVYTDEYLSSQMCSNPSCLLKTLENVRIPDVGKIHNLLTCNSCNKLWNRDTNAARNIYSIASFMQKNNNLRPSRFQRPATDPQSSIS
;
A
#
# COMPACT_ATOMS: atom_id res chain seq x y z
N MET A 1 -0.20 12.34 38.01
CA MET A 1 -0.04 10.88 37.79
C MET A 1 0.78 10.51 36.53
N MET A 2 0.25 10.30 35.31
CA MET A 2 1.06 9.85 34.14
C MET A 2 2.25 10.76 33.82
N LYS A 3 2.04 12.08 33.80
CA LYS A 3 3.12 13.07 33.63
C LYS A 3 4.16 13.04 34.75
N GLU A 4 3.74 12.65 35.94
CA GLU A 4 4.52 12.64 37.17
C GLU A 4 5.38 11.38 37.25
N ARG A 5 4.83 10.22 36.84
CA ARG A 5 5.59 8.98 36.66
C ARG A 5 6.60 9.09 35.52
N LYS A 6 6.24 9.73 34.39
CA LYS A 6 7.22 10.03 33.35
C LYS A 6 8.36 10.91 33.88
N LYS A 7 8.07 11.91 34.70
CA LYS A 7 9.11 12.72 35.36
C LYS A 7 9.99 11.89 36.31
N ARG A 8 9.39 11.05 37.15
CA ARG A 8 10.14 10.15 38.07
C ARG A 8 11.00 9.12 37.32
N ALA A 9 10.51 8.57 36.22
CA ALA A 9 11.27 7.62 35.39
C ALA A 9 12.41 8.29 34.59
N ILE A 10 12.30 9.58 34.28
CA ILE A 10 13.44 10.39 33.77
C ILE A 10 14.46 10.55 34.89
N GLN A 11 14.00 11.02 36.05
CA GLN A 11 14.84 11.30 37.20
C GLN A 11 15.61 10.05 37.69
N ALA A 12 14.95 8.90 37.81
CA ALA A 12 15.60 7.65 38.21
C ALA A 12 16.62 7.11 37.17
N LYS A 13 16.47 7.48 35.89
CA LYS A 13 17.46 7.14 34.85
C LYS A 13 18.67 8.08 34.87
N GLU A 14 18.44 9.35 35.17
CA GLU A 14 19.50 10.35 35.33
C GLU A 14 20.33 10.03 36.58
N GLU A 15 19.69 9.67 37.70
CA GLU A 15 20.34 9.27 38.96
C GLU A 15 21.18 7.97 38.80
N GLY A 16 20.70 6.97 38.04
CA GLY A 16 21.45 5.72 37.79
C GLY A 16 22.61 5.84 36.78
N GLU A 17 22.67 6.92 36.00
CA GLU A 17 23.82 7.23 35.12
C GLU A 17 24.91 8.05 35.84
N GLU A 18 24.59 8.71 36.96
CA GLU A 18 25.58 9.40 37.81
C GLU A 18 26.29 8.42 38.76
N GLU A 19 25.61 7.43 39.34
CA GLU A 19 26.25 6.41 40.21
C GLU A 19 27.28 5.53 39.44
N ASN A 20 27.15 5.37 38.12
CA ASN A 20 28.12 4.62 37.31
C ASN A 20 29.37 5.44 36.90
N LYS A 21 29.47 6.72 37.29
CA LYS A 21 30.65 7.55 37.03
C LYS A 21 31.54 7.80 38.24
N GLU A 22 31.10 7.45 39.45
CA GLU A 22 31.84 7.69 40.69
C GLU A 22 32.62 6.46 41.21
N GLU A 23 32.52 5.29 40.57
CA GLU A 23 33.26 4.06 40.98
C GLU A 23 34.53 3.73 40.17
N ASP A 24 35.03 4.63 39.32
CA ASP A 24 36.32 4.46 38.62
C ASP A 24 37.36 5.50 39.11
N ASN A 25 37.76 5.43 40.38
CA ASN A 25 39.02 6.03 40.83
C ASN A 25 39.47 5.43 42.18
N GLU A 26 40.44 4.51 42.13
CA GLU A 26 41.60 4.38 43.04
C GLU A 26 42.21 2.98 42.89
N GLY A 27 43.43 2.93 42.35
CA GLY A 27 44.20 1.70 42.21
C GLY A 27 45.42 1.88 41.29
N GLU A 28 46.49 2.50 41.80
CA GLU A 28 47.84 2.31 41.28
C GLU A 28 48.20 0.82 41.36
N TYR A 29 48.59 0.16 40.25
CA TYR A 29 49.59 -0.92 40.24
C TYR A 29 50.10 -1.20 38.81
N GLU A 30 51.42 -1.17 38.74
CA GLU A 30 52.43 -1.68 37.80
C GLU A 30 52.08 -2.31 36.44
N GLU A 31 52.92 -1.89 35.50
CA GLU A 31 53.16 -2.36 34.13
C GLU A 31 53.51 -3.86 34.06
N TYR A 32 52.62 -4.65 33.46
CA TYR A 32 52.98 -5.91 32.78
C TYR A 32 52.27 -6.01 31.44
N ALA A 33 53.07 -6.17 30.39
CA ALA A 33 52.63 -6.39 29.02
C ALA A 33 52.10 -7.82 28.84
N GLU A 34 50.80 -7.97 28.57
CA GLU A 34 50.21 -9.20 28.06
C GLU A 34 49.23 -8.95 26.89
N ASP A 35 49.26 -9.88 25.96
CA ASP A 35 48.67 -9.97 24.62
C ASP A 35 47.16 -9.60 24.50
N PRO A 36 46.71 -8.88 23.45
CA PRO A 36 45.29 -8.69 23.20
C PRO A 36 44.66 -9.93 22.55
N GLY A 37 44.00 -10.74 23.37
CA GLY A 37 43.09 -11.81 22.93
C GLY A 37 41.96 -11.31 21.99
N PRO A 38 41.29 -12.24 21.28
CA PRO A 38 40.48 -11.90 20.11
C PRO A 38 39.20 -11.14 20.46
N SER A 39 39.17 -9.85 20.10
CA SER A 39 37.96 -9.03 20.15
C SER A 39 36.86 -9.63 19.24
N THR A 40 35.67 -9.87 19.80
CA THR A 40 34.52 -10.39 19.05
C THR A 40 34.04 -9.42 17.94
N PRO A 41 33.52 -9.92 16.80
CA PRO A 41 33.20 -9.11 15.61
C PRO A 41 32.16 -7.98 15.83
N VAL A 42 31.41 -8.04 16.93
CA VAL A 42 30.32 -7.12 17.26
C VAL A 42 30.85 -5.78 17.81
N LYS A 43 31.93 -5.79 18.62
CA LYS A 43 32.53 -4.56 19.17
C LYS A 43 33.28 -3.76 18.09
N ARG A 44 34.04 -4.44 17.20
CA ARG A 44 34.67 -3.80 16.02
C ARG A 44 33.65 -3.18 15.06
N ARG A 45 32.48 -3.81 14.85
CA ARG A 45 31.39 -3.25 14.03
C ARG A 45 30.75 -2.00 14.63
N ARG A 46 30.68 -1.89 15.97
CA ARG A 46 30.07 -0.75 16.66
C ARG A 46 31.01 0.46 16.71
N GLN A 47 32.31 0.24 16.97
CA GLN A 47 33.34 1.29 16.89
C GLN A 47 33.59 1.77 15.44
N SER A 48 33.59 0.87 14.46
CA SER A 48 33.68 1.23 13.03
C SER A 48 32.47 2.06 12.54
N ARG A 49 31.26 1.76 13.04
CA ARG A 49 30.04 2.52 12.72
C ARG A 49 30.06 3.91 13.33
N ASN A 50 30.46 4.05 14.60
CA ASN A 50 30.57 5.36 15.25
C ASN A 50 31.66 6.21 14.59
N ARG A 51 32.82 5.63 14.24
CA ARG A 51 33.89 6.32 13.51
C ARG A 51 33.44 6.78 12.12
N LYS A 52 32.73 5.95 11.35
CA LYS A 52 32.15 6.36 10.06
C LYS A 52 31.05 7.41 10.20
N TYR A 53 30.32 7.42 11.31
CA TYR A 53 29.29 8.41 11.59
C TYR A 53 29.91 9.76 11.99
N GLN A 54 30.95 9.75 12.82
CA GLN A 54 31.79 10.91 13.12
C GLN A 54 32.47 11.45 11.87
N GLU A 55 33.13 10.61 11.06
CA GLU A 55 33.72 11.04 9.78
C GLU A 55 32.69 11.61 8.80
N PHE A 56 31.45 11.10 8.79
CA PHE A 56 30.37 11.64 7.96
C PHE A 56 29.83 12.96 8.51
N PHE A 57 29.75 13.10 9.83
CA PHE A 57 29.34 14.32 10.51
C PHE A 57 30.41 15.41 10.34
N GLU A 58 31.68 15.08 10.53
CA GLU A 58 32.85 15.92 10.28
C GLU A 58 32.94 16.31 8.81
N LYS A 59 32.83 15.39 7.84
CA LYS A 59 32.79 15.76 6.41
C LYS A 59 31.61 16.64 6.04
N ARG A 60 30.48 16.51 6.74
CA ARG A 60 29.30 17.36 6.54
C ARG A 60 29.50 18.74 7.18
N MET A 61 30.14 18.80 8.34
CA MET A 61 30.56 20.02 9.02
C MET A 61 31.66 20.72 8.24
N GLU A 62 32.63 20.02 7.67
CA GLU A 62 33.66 20.53 6.74
C GLU A 62 33.05 20.99 5.42
N LYS A 63 32.06 20.29 4.85
CA LYS A 63 31.32 20.79 3.67
C LYS A 63 30.48 22.02 4.01
N GLN A 64 29.94 22.11 5.22
CA GLN A 64 29.17 23.25 5.68
C GLN A 64 30.09 24.43 6.00
N ALA A 65 31.23 24.19 6.65
CA ALA A 65 32.31 25.14 6.90
C ALA A 65 32.96 25.59 5.59
N GLY A 66 33.17 24.70 4.63
CA GLY A 66 33.66 25.00 3.28
C GLY A 66 32.63 25.76 2.43
N ARG A 67 31.32 25.54 2.63
CA ARG A 67 30.25 26.36 2.04
C ARG A 67 30.10 27.72 2.74
N LEU A 68 30.35 27.80 4.04
CA LEU A 68 30.39 29.03 4.83
C LEU A 68 31.65 29.84 4.49
N GLN A 69 32.80 29.20 4.30
CA GLN A 69 34.05 29.79 3.82
C GLN A 69 33.96 30.20 2.33
N LYS A 70 33.28 29.42 1.48
CA LYS A 70 32.95 29.88 0.11
C LYS A 70 31.94 31.03 0.11
N LYS A 71 30.99 31.06 1.05
CA LYS A 71 30.10 32.21 1.22
C LYS A 71 30.82 33.45 1.76
N SER A 72 31.79 33.30 2.68
CA SER A 72 32.58 34.42 3.17
C SER A 72 33.60 34.91 2.14
N LYS A 73 34.22 34.01 1.34
CA LYS A 73 35.12 34.39 0.24
C LYS A 73 34.40 35.06 -0.95
N VAL A 74 33.11 34.83 -1.17
CA VAL A 74 32.31 35.54 -2.19
C VAL A 74 31.85 36.93 -1.70
N VAL A 75 31.89 37.19 -0.39
CA VAL A 75 31.54 38.49 0.22
C VAL A 75 32.73 39.45 0.23
N ALA A 76 33.96 38.96 0.06
CA ALA A 76 35.19 39.75 0.14
C ALA A 76 35.85 40.08 -1.21
N GLY A 77 35.11 39.98 -2.33
CA GLY A 77 35.62 40.37 -3.65
C GLY A 77 34.88 41.58 -4.18
N ASP A 78 35.61 42.60 -4.64
CA ASP A 78 35.14 43.88 -5.23
C ASP A 78 34.20 43.77 -6.45
N GLY A 79 33.81 42.56 -6.85
CA GLY A 79 32.91 42.28 -7.99
C GLY A 79 31.55 41.66 -7.64
N ALA A 80 31.18 41.51 -6.36
CA ALA A 80 29.90 40.91 -5.98
C ALA A 80 28.71 41.85 -6.25
N LYS A 81 27.76 41.43 -7.11
CA LYS A 81 26.55 42.21 -7.44
C LYS A 81 25.74 42.52 -6.19
N LYS A 82 25.63 43.82 -5.81
CA LYS A 82 24.78 44.31 -4.71
C LYS A 82 23.30 44.03 -5.01
N CYS A 83 22.50 43.87 -3.95
CA CYS A 83 21.06 43.63 -4.07
C CYS A 83 20.36 44.82 -4.76
N LYS A 84 19.95 44.64 -6.01
CA LYS A 84 19.33 45.67 -6.86
C LYS A 84 18.26 46.50 -6.13
N ARG A 85 17.31 45.85 -5.44
CA ARG A 85 16.23 46.54 -4.71
C ARG A 85 16.73 47.39 -3.54
N CYS A 86 17.74 46.93 -2.80
CA CYS A 86 18.32 47.69 -1.70
C CYS A 86 19.16 48.86 -2.18
N THR A 87 19.88 48.65 -3.29
CA THR A 87 20.65 49.70 -3.95
C THR A 87 19.71 50.77 -4.53
N GLU A 88 18.65 50.38 -5.21
CA GLU A 88 17.62 51.29 -5.74
C GLU A 88 16.87 52.05 -4.64
N ALA A 89 16.64 51.42 -3.48
CA ALA A 89 15.96 52.04 -2.35
C ALA A 89 16.90 52.78 -1.38
N GLY A 90 18.20 52.85 -1.66
CA GLY A 90 19.18 53.59 -0.82
C GLY A 90 19.43 53.00 0.58
N VAL A 91 19.08 51.74 0.83
CA VAL A 91 19.16 51.09 2.17
C VAL A 91 20.14 49.92 2.21
N TYR A 92 21.05 49.83 1.24
CA TYR A 92 22.03 48.75 1.18
C TYR A 92 23.13 48.95 2.23
N ASN A 93 23.20 48.05 3.22
CA ASN A 93 24.24 48.05 4.24
C ASN A 93 25.42 47.15 3.82
N GLU A 94 26.63 47.71 3.74
CA GLU A 94 27.85 47.01 3.37
C GLU A 94 28.29 45.97 4.42
N GLU A 95 28.01 46.20 5.71
CA GLU A 95 28.23 45.23 6.80
C GLU A 95 27.30 44.01 6.71
N ARG A 96 26.17 44.14 5.98
CA ARG A 96 25.19 43.07 5.73
C ARG A 96 25.13 42.73 4.23
N ALA A 97 26.29 42.56 3.60
CA ALA A 97 26.39 42.30 2.17
C ALA A 97 25.50 41.13 1.69
N HIS A 98 24.70 41.39 0.66
CA HIS A 98 23.79 40.41 0.06
C HIS A 98 23.47 40.75 -1.40
N THR A 99 23.18 39.75 -2.22
CA THR A 99 23.01 39.94 -3.67
C THR A 99 21.55 39.94 -4.12
N THR A 100 20.61 39.49 -3.28
CA THR A 100 19.18 39.38 -3.62
C THR A 100 18.28 39.63 -2.42
N THR A 101 17.03 40.00 -2.68
CA THR A 101 15.97 40.15 -1.66
C THR A 101 15.60 38.84 -0.96
N ARG A 102 16.04 37.69 -1.47
CA ARG A 102 15.84 36.38 -0.84
C ARG A 102 16.78 36.13 0.32
N SER A 103 17.83 36.95 0.49
CA SER A 103 18.74 36.83 1.63
C SER A 103 18.02 37.24 2.93
N PRO A 104 18.14 36.48 4.03
CA PRO A 104 17.63 36.88 5.35
C PRO A 104 18.24 38.19 5.87
N LEU A 105 19.40 38.60 5.34
CA LEU A 105 20.10 39.84 5.68
C LEU A 105 19.53 41.07 4.97
N CYS A 106 18.63 40.89 4.00
CA CYS A 106 18.02 41.97 3.25
C CYS A 106 16.90 42.63 4.08
N PRO A 107 16.85 43.98 4.21
CA PRO A 107 15.74 44.66 4.89
C PRO A 107 14.38 44.45 4.19
N PHE A 108 14.38 44.12 2.90
CA PHE A 108 13.18 43.76 2.13
C PHE A 108 12.93 42.24 2.09
N HIS A 109 13.62 41.45 2.91
CA HIS A 109 13.43 40.01 2.97
C HIS A 109 12.02 39.68 3.43
N GLN A 110 11.30 38.91 2.61
CA GLN A 110 10.05 38.31 3.04
C GLN A 110 10.35 36.92 3.57
N THR A 111 10.08 36.72 4.86
CA THR A 111 10.24 35.42 5.53
C THR A 111 9.58 34.32 4.72
N THR A 112 10.36 33.34 4.31
CA THR A 112 9.82 32.19 3.60
C THR A 112 8.98 31.35 4.55
N LYS A 113 8.04 30.60 3.98
CA LYS A 113 7.23 29.64 4.74
C LYS A 113 8.06 28.63 5.53
N GLN A 114 9.23 28.23 5.01
CA GLN A 114 10.11 27.29 5.69
C GLN A 114 10.83 27.94 6.88
N GLU A 115 11.21 29.21 6.77
CA GLU A 115 11.77 29.99 7.88
C GLU A 115 10.73 30.22 8.97
N ALA A 116 9.48 30.59 8.60
CA ALA A 116 8.38 30.71 9.55
C ALA A 116 8.11 29.38 10.30
N ILE A 117 8.11 28.24 9.58
CA ILE A 117 7.99 26.91 10.19
C ILE A 117 9.14 26.61 11.14
N THR A 118 10.37 26.92 10.73
CA THR A 118 11.55 26.64 11.55
C THR A 118 11.55 27.49 12.82
N ALA A 119 11.15 28.76 12.71
CA ALA A 119 11.04 29.68 13.84
C ALA A 119 9.95 29.22 14.82
N ALA A 120 8.73 28.94 14.33
CA ALA A 120 7.62 28.56 15.18
C ALA A 120 7.75 27.18 15.85
N LEU A 121 8.45 26.25 15.20
CA LEU A 121 8.64 24.89 15.73
C LEU A 121 9.98 24.71 16.45
N GLU A 122 10.85 25.73 16.42
CA GLU A 122 12.22 25.71 16.97
C GLU A 122 13.06 24.53 16.44
N THR A 123 12.74 24.01 15.25
CA THR A 123 13.45 22.90 14.63
C THR A 123 13.33 22.91 13.12
N LYS A 124 14.41 22.51 12.44
CA LYS A 124 14.41 22.24 11.00
C LYS A 124 13.89 20.84 10.67
N ILE A 125 13.91 19.92 11.65
CA ILE A 125 13.48 18.54 11.46
C ILE A 125 12.00 18.44 11.78
N THR A 126 11.17 18.37 10.74
CA THR A 126 9.72 18.40 10.88
C THR A 126 9.06 17.22 10.19
N SER A 127 7.88 16.83 10.67
CA SER A 127 7.00 15.84 10.06
C SER A 127 5.68 16.50 9.67
N THR A 128 5.08 16.04 8.56
CA THR A 128 3.79 16.55 8.09
C THR A 128 2.68 15.54 8.34
N PHE A 129 1.47 16.04 8.61
CA PHE A 129 0.28 15.21 8.73
C PHE A 129 -0.95 15.94 8.19
N THR A 130 -2.02 15.20 7.91
CA THR A 130 -3.26 15.75 7.35
C THR A 130 -4.46 15.53 8.26
N ARG A 131 -5.40 16.47 8.24
CA ARG A 131 -6.76 16.30 8.79
C ARG A 131 -7.78 16.39 7.67
N LYS A 132 -8.65 15.38 7.59
CA LYS A 132 -9.64 15.20 6.51
C LYS A 132 -11.05 15.54 6.98
N ILE A 133 -11.76 16.37 6.23
CA ILE A 133 -13.16 16.76 6.44
C ILE A 133 -13.88 16.90 5.10
N GLY A 134 -15.20 17.08 5.10
CA GLY A 134 -15.92 17.50 3.89
C GLY A 134 -15.60 18.96 3.55
N LEU A 135 -15.36 19.27 2.27
CA LEU A 135 -14.95 20.60 1.82
C LEU A 135 -15.97 21.67 2.25
N GLU A 136 -17.22 21.50 1.84
CA GLU A 136 -18.32 22.39 2.20
C GLU A 136 -18.49 22.53 3.72
N ALA A 137 -18.35 21.43 4.46
CA ALA A 137 -18.49 21.41 5.91
C ALA A 137 -17.38 22.21 6.61
N SER A 138 -16.18 22.29 6.01
CA SER A 138 -15.03 23.03 6.53
C SER A 138 -15.12 24.53 6.34
N LEU A 139 -16.00 25.01 5.46
CA LEU A 139 -16.19 26.45 5.25
C LEU A 139 -16.77 27.10 6.50
N THR A 140 -16.43 28.38 6.69
CA THR A 140 -16.90 29.18 7.82
C THR A 140 -18.43 29.23 7.90
N SER A 141 -18.96 29.34 9.11
CA SER A 141 -20.40 29.57 9.34
C SER A 141 -20.86 30.92 8.78
N ASN A 142 -19.95 31.89 8.66
CA ASN A 142 -20.26 33.25 8.21
C ASN A 142 -20.57 33.34 6.69
N MET A 143 -20.30 32.26 5.95
CA MET A 143 -20.75 32.14 4.56
C MET A 143 -22.14 31.48 4.51
N ASP A 144 -23.07 32.14 3.81
CA ASP A 144 -24.38 31.55 3.48
C ASP A 144 -24.26 30.32 2.57
N GLY A 145 -25.37 29.61 2.37
CA GLY A 145 -25.42 28.36 1.60
C GLY A 145 -25.10 28.56 0.11
N GLU A 146 -25.51 29.68 -0.47
CA GLU A 146 -25.27 30.00 -1.87
C GLU A 146 -23.78 30.24 -2.14
N ALA A 147 -23.12 31.09 -1.35
CA ALA A 147 -21.69 31.36 -1.47
C ALA A 147 -20.83 30.10 -1.26
N LYS A 148 -21.24 29.21 -0.35
CA LYS A 148 -20.59 27.91 -0.17
C LYS A 148 -20.70 27.04 -1.41
N THR A 149 -21.88 27.01 -2.03
CA THR A 149 -22.14 26.23 -3.24
C THR A 149 -21.29 26.75 -4.40
N ILE A 150 -21.32 28.06 -4.67
CA ILE A 150 -20.53 28.72 -5.71
C ILE A 150 -19.02 28.42 -5.54
N PHE A 151 -18.50 28.57 -4.31
CA PHE A 151 -17.10 28.25 -4.03
C PHE A 151 -16.77 26.78 -4.28
N CYS A 152 -17.61 25.86 -3.81
CA CYS A 152 -17.41 24.43 -4.02
C CYS A 152 -17.48 24.04 -5.52
N ASP A 153 -18.36 24.67 -6.31
CA ASP A 153 -18.47 24.44 -7.74
C ASP A 153 -17.26 24.96 -8.51
N ASN A 154 -16.72 26.11 -8.11
CA ASN A 154 -15.46 26.64 -8.65
C ASN A 154 -14.26 25.74 -8.30
N VAL A 155 -14.19 25.22 -7.07
CA VAL A 155 -13.20 24.21 -6.68
C VAL A 155 -13.37 22.93 -7.50
N LEU A 156 -14.60 22.50 -7.75
CA LEU A 156 -14.89 21.32 -8.53
C LEU A 156 -14.45 21.48 -10.00
N THR A 157 -14.68 22.65 -10.59
CA THR A 157 -14.21 23.01 -11.93
C THR A 157 -12.69 22.90 -12.02
N LEU A 158 -11.97 23.49 -11.04
CA LEU A 158 -10.52 23.34 -10.91
C LEU A 158 -10.09 21.87 -10.82
N VAL A 159 -10.77 21.06 -10.00
CA VAL A 159 -10.42 19.64 -9.83
C VAL A 159 -10.62 18.83 -11.10
N ASN A 160 -11.71 19.07 -11.83
CA ASN A 160 -11.96 18.40 -13.11
C ASN A 160 -10.90 18.81 -14.15
N PHE A 161 -10.60 20.11 -14.23
CA PHE A 161 -9.55 20.64 -15.11
C PHE A 161 -8.19 20.01 -14.81
N MET A 162 -7.79 19.94 -13.54
CA MET A 162 -6.50 19.34 -13.13
C MET A 162 -6.47 17.83 -13.36
N ARG A 163 -7.57 17.12 -13.12
CA ARG A 163 -7.68 15.68 -13.42
C ARG A 163 -7.44 15.42 -14.89
N GLU A 164 -8.12 16.15 -15.75
CA GLU A 164 -8.01 15.98 -17.19
C GLU A 164 -6.62 16.38 -17.70
N THR A 165 -6.08 17.51 -17.22
CA THR A 165 -4.72 17.96 -17.49
C THR A 165 -3.68 16.90 -17.09
N ALA A 166 -3.84 16.28 -15.91
CA ALA A 166 -2.96 15.22 -15.43
C ALA A 166 -2.97 14.02 -16.38
N ILE A 167 -4.17 13.51 -16.73
CA ILE A 167 -4.33 12.34 -17.60
C ILE A 167 -3.74 12.63 -18.98
N LYS A 168 -4.16 13.72 -19.64
CA LYS A 168 -3.75 14.03 -21.02
C LYS A 168 -2.25 14.34 -21.13
N SER A 169 -1.68 15.11 -20.18
CA SER A 169 -0.23 15.40 -20.19
C SER A 169 0.63 14.16 -19.93
N MET A 170 0.20 13.25 -19.05
CA MET A 170 0.93 11.99 -18.82
C MET A 170 0.83 11.05 -20.02
N LEU A 171 -0.32 10.99 -20.70
CA LEU A 171 -0.46 10.20 -21.93
C LEU A 171 0.44 10.72 -23.05
N PHE A 172 0.50 12.04 -23.25
CA PHE A 172 1.41 12.64 -24.21
C PHE A 172 2.89 12.41 -23.83
N ALA A 173 3.25 12.58 -22.55
CA ALA A 173 4.59 12.28 -22.07
C ALA A 173 5.00 10.83 -22.37
N ASN A 174 4.10 9.87 -22.12
CA ASN A 174 4.34 8.46 -22.43
C ASN A 174 4.49 8.22 -23.94
N PHE A 175 3.62 8.82 -24.77
CA PHE A 175 3.72 8.73 -26.23
C PHE A 175 5.09 9.25 -26.72
N TYR A 176 5.47 10.46 -26.28
CA TYR A 176 6.70 11.10 -26.70
C TYR A 176 7.95 10.32 -26.27
N ILE A 177 8.00 9.88 -25.00
CA ILE A 177 9.13 9.10 -24.48
C ILE A 177 9.22 7.73 -25.18
N LEU A 178 8.08 7.07 -25.46
CA LEU A 178 8.08 5.82 -26.22
C LEU A 178 8.61 6.03 -27.64
N LYS A 179 8.21 7.12 -28.32
CA LYS A 179 8.74 7.49 -29.64
C LYS A 179 10.26 7.69 -29.60
N LEU A 180 10.80 8.36 -28.57
CA LEU A 180 12.25 8.52 -28.39
C LEU A 180 12.97 7.19 -28.15
N LEU A 181 12.42 6.33 -27.29
CA LEU A 181 12.99 4.99 -27.03
C LEU A 181 13.00 4.12 -28.28
N GLN A 182 11.95 4.22 -29.10
CA GLN A 182 11.90 3.51 -30.37
C GLN A 182 12.87 4.06 -31.42
N LYS A 183 13.01 5.39 -31.51
CA LYS A 183 13.97 6.06 -32.40
C LYS A 183 15.41 5.62 -32.10
N ASN A 184 15.75 5.48 -30.83
CA ASN A 184 17.09 5.12 -30.37
C ASN A 184 17.25 3.63 -30.01
N LYS A 185 16.34 2.75 -30.45
CA LYS A 185 16.33 1.33 -30.06
C LYS A 185 17.57 0.51 -30.49
N ALA A 186 18.38 1.05 -31.41
CA ALA A 186 19.57 0.41 -31.96
C ALA A 186 20.87 0.92 -31.31
N ASP A 187 20.80 2.03 -30.55
CA ASP A 187 21.94 2.57 -29.81
C ASP A 187 21.89 2.02 -28.38
N ASP A 188 22.77 1.08 -28.09
CA ASP A 188 22.81 0.41 -26.79
C ASP A 188 23.30 1.31 -25.65
N ASP A 189 24.02 2.38 -25.97
CA ASP A 189 24.57 3.35 -25.01
C ASP A 189 23.68 4.58 -24.82
N TRP A 190 22.65 4.75 -25.65
CA TRP A 190 21.71 5.84 -25.50
C TRP A 190 20.88 5.73 -24.22
N VAL A 191 20.89 6.80 -23.44
CA VAL A 191 20.15 6.94 -22.19
C VAL A 191 19.14 8.08 -22.31
N LEU A 192 17.92 7.86 -21.84
CA LEU A 192 16.90 8.91 -21.82
C LEU A 192 17.36 10.10 -20.94
N PRO A 193 17.46 11.33 -21.48
CA PRO A 193 17.92 12.49 -20.73
C PRO A 193 17.10 12.81 -19.48
N MET A 194 17.78 13.28 -18.44
CA MET A 194 17.16 13.52 -17.13
C MET A 194 16.09 14.60 -17.11
N ILE A 195 16.12 15.51 -18.08
CA ILE A 195 15.11 16.56 -18.18
C ILE A 195 13.70 15.99 -18.37
N PHE A 196 13.54 14.79 -18.93
CA PHE A 196 12.25 14.09 -19.10
C PHE A 196 11.68 13.54 -17.78
N PHE A 197 12.46 13.55 -16.70
CA PHE A 197 12.01 13.23 -15.34
C PHE A 197 11.75 14.48 -14.49
N SER A 198 11.85 15.67 -15.07
CA SER A 198 11.79 16.95 -14.36
C SER A 198 10.38 17.55 -14.36
N PRO A 199 10.03 18.37 -13.34
CA PRO A 199 8.78 19.14 -13.35
C PRO A 199 8.65 20.07 -14.56
N VAL A 200 9.76 20.54 -15.14
CA VAL A 200 9.76 21.44 -16.31
C VAL A 200 9.21 20.74 -17.55
N PHE A 201 9.59 19.49 -17.78
CA PHE A 201 9.07 18.69 -18.89
C PHE A 201 7.56 18.43 -18.74
N PHE A 202 7.11 17.99 -17.56
CA PHE A 202 5.68 17.77 -17.31
C PHE A 202 4.87 19.06 -17.38
N LYS A 203 5.39 20.19 -16.91
CA LYS A 203 4.74 21.49 -17.05
C LYS A 203 4.59 21.90 -18.53
N SER A 204 5.58 21.57 -19.36
CA SER A 204 5.53 21.80 -20.80
C SER A 204 4.45 20.94 -21.48
N CYS A 205 4.39 19.65 -21.12
CA CYS A 205 3.32 18.76 -21.59
C CYS A 205 1.92 19.27 -21.17
N GLN A 206 1.79 19.77 -19.93
CA GLN A 206 0.54 20.36 -19.44
C GLN A 206 0.14 21.61 -20.23
N GLN A 207 1.09 22.48 -20.58
CA GLN A 207 0.81 23.67 -21.39
C GLN A 207 0.23 23.28 -22.76
N LEU A 208 0.87 22.33 -23.44
CA LEU A 208 0.45 21.85 -24.76
C LEU A 208 -0.97 21.25 -24.74
N VAL A 209 -1.26 20.35 -23.79
CA VAL A 209 -2.61 19.77 -23.68
C VAL A 209 -3.65 20.80 -23.25
N CYS A 210 -3.26 21.87 -22.55
CA CYS A 210 -4.13 23.02 -22.26
C CYS A 210 -4.23 24.01 -23.43
N GLY A 211 -3.66 23.72 -24.61
CA GLY A 211 -3.70 24.58 -25.78
C GLY A 211 -2.84 25.83 -25.68
N ARG A 212 -1.71 25.75 -24.95
CA ARG A 212 -0.78 26.85 -24.74
C ARG A 212 0.62 26.51 -25.21
N ASP A 213 1.37 27.55 -25.53
CA ASP A 213 2.79 27.42 -25.83
C ASP A 213 3.61 27.05 -24.60
N MET A 214 4.69 26.31 -24.86
CA MET A 214 5.67 25.97 -23.84
C MET A 214 6.41 27.22 -23.39
N SER A 215 6.32 27.56 -22.11
CA SER A 215 6.98 28.74 -21.53
C SER A 215 8.42 28.50 -21.07
N SER A 216 8.90 27.26 -21.13
CA SER A 216 10.26 26.91 -20.74
C SER A 216 11.26 27.39 -21.78
N ASN A 217 12.32 28.09 -21.32
CA ASN A 217 13.50 28.42 -22.12
C ASN A 217 14.65 27.44 -21.87
N ASN A 218 14.37 26.28 -21.26
CA ASN A 218 15.38 25.27 -20.96
C ASN A 218 15.84 24.59 -22.24
N THR A 219 17.13 24.69 -22.54
CA THR A 219 17.78 24.12 -23.73
C THR A 219 18.15 22.65 -23.61
N MET A 220 17.88 22.00 -22.46
CA MET A 220 18.20 20.58 -22.25
C MET A 220 17.27 19.59 -22.95
N PHE A 221 16.12 20.04 -23.48
CA PHE A 221 15.33 19.28 -24.46
C PHE A 221 15.06 20.14 -25.68
N ASP A 222 14.90 19.47 -26.83
CA ASP A 222 14.51 20.13 -28.07
C ASP A 222 13.03 20.53 -27.99
N LYS A 223 12.78 21.83 -27.86
CA LYS A 223 11.44 22.40 -27.80
C LYS A 223 10.69 22.21 -29.13
N ALA A 224 11.38 22.32 -30.26
CA ALA A 224 10.77 22.21 -31.57
C ALA A 224 10.29 20.77 -31.83
N ASP A 225 11.11 19.78 -31.47
CA ASP A 225 10.73 18.36 -31.60
C ASP A 225 9.50 18.01 -30.73
N ILE A 226 9.43 18.50 -29.49
CA ILE A 226 8.26 18.27 -28.63
C ILE A 226 7.00 18.92 -29.22
N ILE A 227 7.10 20.17 -29.69
CA ILE A 227 5.97 20.90 -30.29
C ILE A 227 5.48 20.18 -31.54
N GLU A 228 6.38 19.79 -32.45
CA GLU A 228 6.00 19.07 -33.67
C GLU A 228 5.41 17.70 -33.34
N SER A 229 6.00 16.98 -32.38
CA SER A 229 5.45 15.70 -31.91
C SER A 229 4.06 15.85 -31.31
N PHE A 230 3.80 16.94 -30.57
CA PHE A 230 2.46 17.25 -30.08
C PHE A 230 1.49 17.66 -31.20
N ARG A 231 1.96 18.39 -32.22
CA ARG A 231 1.15 18.74 -33.38
C ARG A 231 0.64 17.48 -34.09
N GLN A 232 1.53 16.51 -34.33
CA GLN A 232 1.17 15.21 -34.91
C GLN A 232 0.23 14.43 -33.98
N TYR A 233 0.52 14.40 -32.68
CA TYR A 233 -0.35 13.78 -31.69
C TYR A 233 -1.77 14.37 -31.70
N LYS A 234 -1.89 15.69 -31.83
CA LYS A 234 -3.18 16.38 -31.91
C LYS A 234 -3.94 16.04 -33.19
N LEU A 235 -3.24 15.90 -34.32
CA LEU A 235 -3.84 15.51 -35.60
C LEU A 235 -4.38 14.08 -35.57
N LEU A 236 -3.67 13.15 -34.92
CA LEU A 236 -4.12 11.76 -34.76
C LEU A 236 -5.32 11.63 -33.83
N TYR A 237 -5.40 12.49 -32.80
CA TYR A 237 -6.44 12.42 -31.76
C TYR A 237 -7.18 13.76 -31.60
N PRO A 238 -7.96 14.19 -32.61
CA PRO A 238 -8.72 15.43 -32.55
C PRO A 238 -9.75 15.35 -31.42
N GLY A 239 -9.92 16.45 -30.66
CA GLY A 239 -10.83 16.53 -29.51
C GLY A 239 -10.35 15.81 -28.24
N GLY A 240 -9.69 14.65 -28.37
CA GLY A 240 -9.20 13.86 -27.23
C GLY A 240 -7.88 14.38 -26.63
N SER A 241 -6.99 14.94 -27.45
CA SER A 241 -5.63 15.33 -27.05
C SER A 241 -5.54 16.61 -26.20
N GLN A 242 -6.54 17.49 -26.27
CA GLN A 242 -6.57 18.76 -25.53
C GLN A 242 -7.61 18.74 -24.41
N VAL A 243 -7.35 19.46 -23.32
CA VAL A 243 -8.25 19.60 -22.18
C VAL A 243 -9.55 20.30 -22.62
N SER A 244 -10.70 19.67 -22.37
CA SER A 244 -12.02 20.18 -22.72
C SER A 244 -12.71 20.91 -21.56
N THR A 245 -12.28 20.69 -20.31
CA THR A 245 -12.83 21.37 -19.15
C THR A 245 -12.67 22.90 -19.27
N ASP A 246 -13.79 23.62 -19.35
CA ASP A 246 -13.80 25.08 -19.39
C ASP A 246 -13.48 25.69 -18.01
N THR A 247 -12.48 26.56 -17.98
CA THR A 247 -12.09 27.34 -16.79
C THR A 247 -12.54 28.80 -16.88
N GLY A 248 -13.34 29.19 -17.88
CA GLY A 248 -13.71 30.57 -18.15
C GLY A 248 -12.49 31.47 -18.35
N GLY A 249 -11.47 30.98 -19.07
CA GLY A 249 -10.21 31.69 -19.32
C GLY A 249 -9.24 31.77 -18.13
N ILE A 250 -9.60 31.27 -16.94
CA ILE A 250 -8.75 31.37 -15.76
C ILE A 250 -7.58 30.40 -15.81
N PHE A 251 -6.41 30.89 -15.38
CA PHE A 251 -5.19 30.10 -15.30
C PHE A 251 -4.74 29.82 -13.87
N TYR A 252 -4.63 28.53 -13.54
CA TYR A 252 -4.20 28.07 -12.22
C TYR A 252 -2.71 27.67 -12.22
N SER A 253 -1.84 28.66 -12.43
CA SER A 253 -0.40 28.45 -12.61
C SER A 253 0.25 27.65 -11.47
N SER A 254 -0.05 28.00 -10.22
CA SER A 254 0.52 27.36 -9.04
C SER A 254 0.05 25.91 -8.88
N ALA A 255 -1.25 25.65 -9.00
CA ALA A 255 -1.79 24.30 -8.94
C ALA A 255 -1.24 23.39 -10.05
N GLN A 256 -1.07 23.91 -11.28
CA GLN A 256 -0.41 23.16 -12.35
C GLN A 256 1.08 22.89 -12.05
N SER A 257 1.80 23.85 -11.47
CA SER A 257 3.20 23.64 -11.06
C SER A 257 3.30 22.54 -10.00
N SER A 258 2.38 22.52 -9.02
CA SER A 258 2.27 21.41 -8.06
C SER A 258 1.98 20.08 -8.76
N LEU A 259 1.09 20.07 -9.74
CA LEU A 259 0.76 18.87 -10.53
C LEU A 259 1.96 18.39 -11.36
N ALA A 260 2.76 19.31 -11.91
CA ALA A 260 3.97 18.98 -12.67
C ALA A 260 5.03 18.33 -11.77
N THR A 261 5.25 18.86 -10.57
CA THR A 261 6.11 18.24 -9.56
C THR A 261 5.61 16.85 -9.19
N GLN A 262 4.30 16.71 -8.95
CA GLN A 262 3.70 15.41 -8.64
C GLN A 262 3.87 14.41 -9.80
N SER A 263 3.67 14.84 -11.04
CA SER A 263 3.83 14.01 -12.23
C SER A 263 5.26 13.51 -12.38
N ALA A 264 6.24 14.39 -12.21
CA ALA A 264 7.66 14.04 -12.20
C ALA A 264 7.99 12.99 -11.13
N THR A 265 7.52 13.20 -9.90
CA THR A 265 7.74 12.24 -8.80
C THR A 265 7.08 10.89 -9.08
N ILE A 266 5.83 10.87 -9.55
CA ILE A 266 5.12 9.62 -9.88
C ILE A 266 5.86 8.87 -11.00
N PHE A 267 6.34 9.58 -12.02
CA PHE A 267 7.07 9.01 -13.14
C PHE A 267 8.40 8.39 -12.70
N SER A 268 9.23 9.14 -11.98
CA SER A 268 10.50 8.65 -11.47
C SER A 268 10.31 7.45 -10.53
N ASN A 269 9.41 7.55 -9.55
CA ASN A 269 9.18 6.45 -8.60
C ASN A 269 8.68 5.19 -9.30
N HIS A 270 7.77 5.31 -10.27
CA HIS A 270 7.27 4.15 -11.01
C HIS A 270 8.39 3.42 -11.76
N VAL A 271 9.31 4.16 -12.38
CA VAL A 271 10.46 3.58 -13.08
C VAL A 271 11.42 2.92 -12.10
N VAL A 272 11.83 3.65 -11.05
CA VAL A 272 12.84 3.20 -10.07
C VAL A 272 12.34 2.01 -9.24
N GLU A 273 11.16 2.11 -8.64
CA GLU A 273 10.62 1.08 -7.73
C GLU A 273 10.29 -0.23 -8.44
N SER A 274 10.05 -0.18 -9.75
CA SER A 274 9.66 -1.36 -10.52
C SER A 274 10.82 -2.06 -11.22
N PHE A 275 11.96 -1.40 -11.36
CA PHE A 275 13.11 -1.87 -12.14
C PHE A 275 13.61 -3.25 -11.71
N GLU A 276 14.07 -3.39 -10.46
CA GLU A 276 14.65 -4.62 -9.93
C GLU A 276 13.68 -5.80 -10.06
N LYS A 277 12.44 -5.59 -9.62
CA LYS A 277 11.40 -6.63 -9.65
C LYS A 277 11.11 -7.10 -11.07
N ARG A 278 11.03 -6.19 -12.04
CA ARG A 278 10.71 -6.52 -13.44
C ARG A 278 11.86 -7.26 -14.11
N MET A 279 13.09 -6.80 -13.89
CA MET A 279 14.30 -7.43 -14.42
C MET A 279 14.50 -8.84 -13.88
N LYS A 280 14.46 -9.02 -12.55
CA LYS A 280 14.54 -10.36 -11.93
C LYS A 280 13.40 -11.28 -12.38
N SER A 281 12.18 -10.75 -12.50
CA SER A 281 11.02 -11.49 -13.00
C SER A 281 11.19 -11.95 -14.45
N TYR A 282 11.88 -11.17 -15.28
CA TYR A 282 12.21 -11.54 -16.65
C TYR A 282 13.33 -12.59 -16.70
N PHE A 283 14.39 -12.44 -15.91
CA PHE A 283 15.43 -13.47 -15.83
C PHE A 283 14.91 -14.83 -15.35
N ILE A 284 14.02 -14.85 -14.36
CA ILE A 284 13.33 -16.09 -13.95
C ILE A 284 12.56 -16.72 -15.13
N PHE A 285 12.00 -15.89 -16.01
CA PHE A 285 11.32 -16.35 -17.21
C PHE A 285 12.31 -16.91 -18.24
N CYS A 286 13.44 -16.25 -18.51
CA CYS A 286 14.49 -16.78 -19.38
C CYS A 286 15.03 -18.13 -18.89
N LEU A 287 15.12 -18.31 -17.56
CA LEU A 287 15.56 -19.56 -16.94
C LEU A 287 14.48 -20.66 -16.94
N ALA A 288 13.34 -20.45 -17.58
CA ALA A 288 12.25 -21.43 -17.59
C ALA A 288 12.62 -22.73 -18.31
N SER A 289 13.45 -22.64 -19.36
CA SER A 289 13.97 -23.77 -20.15
C SER A 289 14.95 -24.67 -19.38
N PHE A 290 15.50 -24.19 -18.27
CA PHE A 290 16.42 -24.97 -17.43
C PHE A 290 15.66 -25.74 -16.35
N LYS A 291 16.13 -26.96 -16.05
CA LYS A 291 15.60 -27.87 -15.01
C LYS A 291 15.96 -27.40 -13.59
N PHE A 292 15.74 -26.12 -13.29
CA PHE A 292 15.96 -25.54 -11.97
C PHE A 292 14.68 -25.54 -11.14
N THR A 293 14.85 -25.79 -9.84
CA THR A 293 13.86 -25.50 -8.82
C THR A 293 13.58 -24.00 -8.74
N LYS A 294 12.44 -23.63 -8.13
CA LYS A 294 12.07 -22.22 -7.98
C LYS A 294 13.11 -21.41 -7.18
N PRO A 295 13.67 -21.89 -6.05
CA PRO A 295 14.74 -21.19 -5.34
C PRO A 295 15.98 -20.95 -6.19
N GLU A 296 16.40 -21.94 -6.98
CA GLU A 296 17.57 -21.83 -7.87
C GLU A 296 17.35 -20.76 -8.96
N LYS A 297 16.17 -20.73 -9.60
CA LYS A 297 15.83 -19.67 -10.57
C LYS A 297 15.91 -18.28 -9.96
N VAL A 298 15.47 -18.12 -8.72
CA VAL A 298 15.56 -16.84 -8.00
C VAL A 298 17.01 -16.48 -7.70
N ALA A 299 17.83 -17.44 -7.27
CA ALA A 299 19.24 -17.22 -6.97
C ALA A 299 20.06 -16.84 -8.22
N VAL A 300 19.85 -17.53 -9.34
CA VAL A 300 20.51 -17.19 -10.63
C VAL A 300 20.01 -15.85 -11.18
N ALA A 301 18.72 -15.52 -11.02
CA ALA A 301 18.19 -14.21 -11.40
C ALA A 301 18.77 -13.07 -10.54
N GLU A 302 19.03 -13.31 -9.25
CA GLU A 302 19.74 -12.38 -8.35
C GLU A 302 21.18 -12.16 -8.84
N TYR A 303 21.88 -13.25 -9.18
CA TYR A 303 23.23 -13.20 -9.75
C TYR A 303 23.26 -12.38 -11.05
N LEU A 304 22.37 -12.67 -12.00
CA LEU A 304 22.24 -11.94 -13.27
C LEU A 304 21.96 -10.45 -13.04
N PHE A 305 21.01 -10.12 -12.15
CA PHE A 305 20.70 -8.74 -11.81
C PHE A 305 21.93 -8.00 -11.29
N ASN A 306 22.69 -8.60 -10.38
CA ASN A 306 23.90 -7.99 -9.83
C ASN A 306 25.02 -7.89 -10.88
N LYS A 307 25.14 -8.85 -11.82
CA LYS A 307 26.07 -8.75 -12.96
C LYS A 307 25.70 -7.65 -13.95
N CYS A 308 24.41 -7.44 -14.22
CA CYS A 308 23.97 -6.42 -15.17
C CYS A 308 24.04 -4.99 -14.61
N THR A 309 23.92 -4.85 -13.28
CA THR A 309 23.79 -3.54 -12.60
C THR A 309 25.00 -3.15 -11.76
N MET A 310 25.82 -4.12 -11.32
CA MET A 310 26.91 -3.95 -10.36
C MET A 310 26.48 -3.25 -9.04
N LEU A 311 25.20 -3.36 -8.64
CA LEU A 311 24.68 -2.81 -7.39
C LEU A 311 25.24 -3.50 -6.15
N LYS A 312 25.49 -4.81 -6.27
CA LYS A 312 26.08 -5.67 -5.24
C LYS A 312 27.09 -6.59 -5.90
N THR A 313 28.03 -7.10 -5.13
CA THR A 313 28.94 -8.15 -5.59
C THR A 313 28.12 -9.36 -6.06
N PRO A 314 28.23 -9.77 -7.33
CA PRO A 314 27.50 -10.91 -7.84
C PRO A 314 28.09 -12.20 -7.28
N VAL A 315 27.29 -12.95 -6.53
CA VAL A 315 27.66 -14.23 -5.93
C VAL A 315 26.92 -15.34 -6.64
N TRP A 316 27.65 -16.34 -7.13
CA TRP A 316 27.06 -17.54 -7.71
C TRP A 316 26.44 -18.42 -6.61
N PRO A 317 25.28 -19.06 -6.83
CA PRO A 317 24.67 -19.92 -5.80
C PRO A 317 25.55 -21.13 -5.45
N THR A 318 25.83 -21.32 -4.16
CA THR A 318 26.82 -22.29 -3.65
C THR A 318 26.53 -23.75 -4.00
N ASN A 319 25.25 -24.10 -4.14
CA ASN A 319 24.80 -25.47 -4.40
C ASN A 319 24.52 -25.74 -5.89
N MET A 320 24.94 -24.86 -6.79
CA MET A 320 24.70 -25.00 -8.23
C MET A 320 26.01 -25.15 -9.00
N VAL A 321 26.09 -26.17 -9.85
CA VAL A 321 27.19 -26.34 -10.81
C VAL A 321 26.85 -25.60 -12.10
N SER A 322 27.75 -24.74 -12.59
CA SER A 322 27.56 -24.05 -13.87
C SER A 322 28.03 -24.92 -15.02
N SER A 323 27.14 -25.24 -15.97
CA SER A 323 27.53 -25.90 -17.22
C SER A 323 28.06 -24.88 -18.25
N PRO A 324 28.86 -25.28 -19.25
CA PRO A 324 29.30 -24.38 -20.32
C PRO A 324 28.13 -23.73 -21.07
N ALA A 325 27.12 -24.52 -21.45
CA ALA A 325 25.92 -24.04 -22.14
C ALA A 325 25.11 -23.03 -21.30
N LEU A 326 25.00 -23.25 -19.98
CA LEU A 326 24.38 -22.29 -19.08
C LEU A 326 25.20 -21.01 -19.02
N THR A 327 26.53 -21.12 -18.91
CA THR A 327 27.43 -19.96 -18.80
C THR A 327 27.33 -19.07 -20.04
N GLU A 328 27.36 -19.67 -21.24
CA GLU A 328 27.20 -18.96 -22.51
C GLU A 328 25.84 -18.24 -22.59
N TYR A 329 24.76 -18.93 -22.24
CA TYR A 329 23.42 -18.34 -22.21
C TYR A 329 23.31 -17.16 -21.23
N LEU A 330 23.90 -17.29 -20.04
CA LEU A 330 23.93 -16.22 -19.05
C LEU A 330 24.78 -15.03 -19.51
N LEU A 331 25.91 -15.26 -20.19
CA LEU A 331 26.74 -14.20 -20.75
C LEU A 331 25.99 -13.40 -21.83
N ALA A 332 25.25 -14.08 -22.72
CA ALA A 332 24.41 -13.42 -23.71
C ALA A 332 23.35 -12.52 -23.05
N LEU A 333 22.69 -12.99 -21.99
CA LEU A 333 21.74 -12.18 -21.22
C LEU A 333 22.42 -10.98 -20.54
N ILE A 334 23.62 -11.17 -19.98
CA ILE A 334 24.37 -10.08 -19.34
C ILE A 334 24.75 -9.01 -20.37
N MET A 335 25.21 -9.40 -21.55
CA MET A 335 25.54 -8.47 -22.63
C MET A 335 24.30 -7.70 -23.10
N MET A 336 23.19 -8.39 -23.32
CA MET A 336 21.95 -7.79 -23.81
C MET A 336 21.29 -6.80 -22.83
N PHE A 337 21.40 -7.04 -21.51
CA PHE A 337 20.71 -6.27 -20.48
C PHE A 337 21.66 -5.50 -19.53
N LYS A 338 22.92 -5.34 -19.93
CA LYS A 338 23.88 -4.49 -19.22
C LYS A 338 23.34 -3.06 -19.16
N VAL A 339 23.43 -2.43 -18.00
CA VAL A 339 23.05 -1.01 -17.83
C VAL A 339 24.27 -0.15 -18.20
N SER A 340 24.20 0.62 -19.29
CA SER A 340 25.30 1.46 -19.78
C SER A 340 25.64 2.60 -18.81
N SER A 341 26.63 2.35 -17.95
CA SER A 341 27.58 3.33 -17.39
C SER A 341 28.70 2.58 -16.64
N VAL A 342 29.57 1.90 -17.38
CA VAL A 342 30.79 1.29 -16.83
C VAL A 342 31.79 2.43 -16.67
N HIS A 343 32.01 3.00 -15.47
CA HIS A 343 33.17 2.68 -14.63
C HIS A 343 32.91 2.81 -13.12
N THR A 344 31.67 3.12 -12.68
CA THR A 344 31.37 3.22 -11.24
C THR A 344 30.19 2.33 -10.83
N PRO A 345 30.25 1.67 -9.67
CA PRO A 345 29.14 0.89 -9.15
C PRO A 345 27.87 1.75 -9.10
N LEU A 346 26.79 1.19 -9.64
CA LEU A 346 25.46 1.76 -9.54
C LEU A 346 25.02 1.68 -8.07
N THR A 347 24.34 2.71 -7.57
CA THR A 347 23.71 2.68 -6.24
C THR A 347 22.24 3.00 -6.39
N VAL A 348 21.40 2.57 -5.44
CA VAL A 348 19.96 2.92 -5.43
C VAL A 348 19.78 4.45 -5.44
N SER A 349 20.69 5.19 -4.80
CA SER A 349 20.71 6.67 -4.86
C SER A 349 20.94 7.17 -6.27
N LYS A 350 21.95 6.63 -6.99
CA LYS A 350 22.24 7.01 -8.38
C LYS A 350 21.09 6.70 -9.34
N ILE A 351 20.40 5.56 -9.15
CA ILE A 351 19.20 5.22 -9.95
C ILE A 351 18.07 6.22 -9.67
N SER A 352 17.92 6.63 -8.41
CA SER A 352 16.90 7.61 -8.02
C SER A 352 17.24 9.02 -8.52
N GLU A 353 18.52 9.37 -8.54
CA GLU A 353 19.06 10.64 -9.06
C GLU A 353 19.01 10.69 -10.59
N ASN A 354 19.20 9.55 -11.26
CA ASN A 354 19.13 9.43 -12.71
C ASN A 354 18.34 8.20 -13.18
N PRO A 355 16.99 8.25 -13.19
CA PRO A 355 16.18 7.11 -13.63
C PRO A 355 16.28 6.81 -15.13
N GLY A 356 16.84 7.72 -15.94
CA GLY A 356 17.03 7.52 -17.38
C GLY A 356 17.87 6.29 -17.70
N ILE A 357 18.86 5.97 -16.86
CA ILE A 357 19.76 4.81 -17.07
C ILE A 357 19.01 3.47 -17.04
N VAL A 358 17.91 3.38 -16.28
CA VAL A 358 17.18 2.10 -16.11
C VAL A 358 15.96 1.97 -17.01
N ILE A 359 15.40 3.08 -17.53
CA ILE A 359 14.20 3.01 -18.38
C ILE A 359 14.50 2.35 -19.74
N THR A 360 15.69 2.59 -20.31
CA THR A 360 16.15 1.91 -21.54
C THR A 360 16.22 0.39 -21.32
N SER A 361 16.70 -0.06 -20.15
CA SER A 361 16.72 -1.48 -19.79
C SER A 361 15.31 -2.06 -19.65
N LEU A 362 14.39 -1.33 -19.02
CA LEU A 362 12.98 -1.73 -18.95
C LEU A 362 12.34 -1.85 -20.34
N PHE A 363 12.68 -0.96 -21.27
CA PHE A 363 12.22 -1.01 -22.65
C PHE A 363 12.72 -2.28 -23.36
N LYS A 364 14.02 -2.59 -23.27
CA LYS A 364 14.61 -3.82 -23.83
C LYS A 364 13.92 -5.07 -23.28
N ILE A 365 13.69 -5.13 -21.96
CA ILE A 365 13.01 -6.26 -21.30
C ILE A 365 11.58 -6.41 -21.80
N LEU A 366 10.83 -5.31 -21.90
CA LEU A 366 9.44 -5.34 -22.36
C LEU A 366 9.35 -5.84 -23.80
N ARG A 367 10.22 -5.33 -24.69
CA ARG A 367 10.31 -5.76 -26.08
C ARG A 367 10.64 -7.24 -26.21
N ALA A 368 11.66 -7.72 -25.48
CA ALA A 368 12.04 -9.13 -25.50
C ALA A 368 10.93 -10.05 -24.94
N THR A 369 10.18 -9.58 -23.94
CA THR A 369 8.99 -10.27 -23.43
C THR A 369 7.89 -10.37 -24.49
N GLU A 370 7.60 -9.27 -25.20
CA GLU A 370 6.60 -9.25 -26.28
C GLU A 370 7.01 -10.16 -27.44
N MET A 371 8.28 -10.13 -27.85
CA MET A 371 8.81 -11.03 -28.88
C MET A 371 8.69 -12.49 -28.48
N SER A 372 9.02 -12.82 -27.22
CA SER A 372 8.86 -14.18 -26.70
C SER A 372 7.40 -14.63 -26.70
N ASN A 373 6.46 -13.75 -26.35
CA ASN A 373 5.03 -14.07 -26.39
C ASN A 373 4.53 -14.30 -27.82
N VAL A 374 5.00 -13.49 -28.79
CA VAL A 374 4.68 -13.69 -30.21
C VAL A 374 5.25 -15.03 -30.69
N ALA A 375 6.51 -15.33 -30.40
CA ALA A 375 7.14 -16.60 -30.77
C ALA A 375 6.40 -17.80 -30.15
N GLN A 376 5.94 -17.69 -28.91
CA GLN A 376 5.11 -18.73 -28.27
C GLN A 376 3.72 -18.86 -28.91
N THR A 377 3.15 -17.78 -29.44
CA THR A 377 1.87 -17.84 -30.17
C THR A 377 2.05 -18.57 -31.49
N VAL A 378 3.11 -18.25 -32.25
CA VAL A 378 3.45 -18.96 -33.48
C VAL A 378 3.74 -20.44 -33.19
N ALA A 379 4.53 -20.73 -32.16
CA ALA A 379 4.81 -22.12 -31.75
C ALA A 379 3.57 -22.87 -31.27
N ALA A 380 2.52 -22.17 -30.81
CA ALA A 380 1.25 -22.79 -30.43
C ALA A 380 0.39 -23.19 -31.64
N GLU A 381 0.65 -22.59 -32.81
CA GLU A 381 0.00 -22.95 -34.07
C GLU A 381 0.64 -24.20 -34.72
N GLU A 382 1.77 -24.67 -34.21
CA GLU A 382 2.42 -25.92 -34.64
C GLU A 382 1.91 -27.15 -33.86
N PRO A 383 2.02 -28.36 -34.42
CA PRO A 383 1.80 -29.61 -33.71
C PRO A 383 2.52 -29.69 -32.36
N GLN A 384 1.85 -30.23 -31.33
CA GLN A 384 2.41 -30.41 -29.99
C GLN A 384 2.55 -31.89 -29.64
N ASP A 385 3.57 -32.22 -28.85
CA ASP A 385 3.89 -33.57 -28.39
C ASP A 385 3.29 -33.94 -27.01
N SER A 386 2.60 -32.96 -26.39
CA SER A 386 2.00 -33.07 -25.06
C SER A 386 0.81 -32.12 -24.86
N VAL A 387 -0.12 -32.48 -23.96
CA VAL A 387 -1.23 -31.65 -23.50
C VAL A 387 -0.89 -30.84 -22.26
N SER A 388 -1.45 -29.64 -22.19
CA SER A 388 -1.33 -28.75 -21.04
C SER A 388 -2.47 -28.95 -20.02
N LEU A 389 -2.30 -28.43 -18.80
CA LEU A 389 -3.37 -28.45 -17.79
C LEU A 389 -4.55 -27.52 -18.16
N PRO A 390 -4.34 -26.30 -18.70
CA PRO A 390 -5.42 -25.47 -19.24
C PRO A 390 -6.28 -26.18 -20.30
N TRP A 391 -5.64 -26.91 -21.23
CA TRP A 391 -6.36 -27.68 -22.25
C TRP A 391 -7.30 -28.70 -21.60
N VAL A 392 -6.81 -29.47 -20.61
CA VAL A 392 -7.63 -30.48 -19.91
C VAL A 392 -8.80 -29.84 -19.16
N TYR A 393 -8.64 -28.64 -18.59
CA TYR A 393 -9.77 -27.94 -17.99
C TYR A 393 -10.82 -27.54 -19.02
N ASN A 394 -10.40 -27.09 -20.21
CA ASN A 394 -11.31 -26.75 -21.30
C ASN A 394 -12.06 -27.98 -21.79
N MET A 395 -11.33 -29.06 -22.09
CA MET A 395 -11.90 -30.35 -22.48
C MET A 395 -12.92 -30.85 -21.44
N LEU A 396 -12.57 -30.85 -20.15
CA LEU A 396 -13.52 -31.25 -19.10
C LEU A 396 -14.75 -30.35 -19.01
N SER A 397 -14.61 -29.04 -19.27
CA SER A 397 -15.71 -28.10 -19.28
C SER A 397 -16.69 -28.36 -20.43
N ILE A 398 -16.17 -28.78 -21.58
CA ILE A 398 -16.96 -29.10 -22.78
C ILE A 398 -17.60 -30.48 -22.64
N THR A 399 -16.82 -31.47 -22.18
CA THR A 399 -17.22 -32.88 -22.16
C THR A 399 -18.14 -33.24 -21.00
N CYS A 400 -17.98 -32.60 -19.83
CA CYS A 400 -18.67 -33.00 -18.59
C CYS A 400 -19.72 -32.00 -18.09
N GLU A 401 -20.03 -30.96 -18.85
CA GLU A 401 -21.03 -29.93 -18.54
C GLU A 401 -20.97 -29.47 -17.05
N ASN A 402 -22.10 -29.49 -16.33
CA ASN A 402 -22.21 -28.97 -14.96
C ASN A 402 -21.55 -29.85 -13.88
N GLU A 403 -21.31 -31.14 -14.14
CA GLU A 403 -20.81 -32.11 -13.13
C GLU A 403 -19.42 -31.74 -12.58
N VAL A 404 -18.58 -31.13 -13.42
CA VAL A 404 -17.22 -30.70 -13.04
C VAL A 404 -17.21 -29.29 -12.42
N GLU A 405 -18.22 -28.47 -12.71
CA GLU A 405 -18.34 -27.11 -12.18
C GLU A 405 -18.82 -27.05 -10.73
N ASP A 406 -19.64 -28.02 -10.31
CA ASP A 406 -20.22 -28.08 -8.97
C ASP A 406 -19.28 -28.64 -7.89
N ILE A 407 -18.17 -29.28 -8.30
CA ILE A 407 -17.20 -29.84 -7.36
C ILE A 407 -16.14 -28.82 -6.92
N ASN A 408 -15.61 -29.04 -5.70
CA ASN A 408 -14.59 -28.16 -5.14
C ASN A 408 -13.33 -28.08 -6.04
N LYS A 409 -12.68 -26.91 -6.02
CA LYS A 409 -11.49 -26.61 -6.82
C LYS A 409 -10.35 -27.63 -6.65
N ARG A 410 -10.15 -28.17 -5.44
CA ARG A 410 -9.07 -29.14 -5.14
C ARG A 410 -9.32 -30.47 -5.85
N ARG A 411 -10.56 -30.98 -5.82
CA ARG A 411 -10.98 -32.21 -6.50
C ARG A 411 -10.86 -32.04 -8.02
N ARG A 412 -11.35 -30.91 -8.56
CA ARG A 412 -11.22 -30.55 -9.98
C ARG A 412 -9.76 -30.53 -10.44
N SER A 413 -8.88 -29.90 -9.66
CA SER A 413 -7.45 -29.85 -9.96
C SER A 413 -6.73 -31.19 -9.80
N ALA A 414 -7.24 -32.13 -9.02
CA ALA A 414 -6.67 -33.47 -8.92
C ALA A 414 -7.04 -34.31 -10.15
N LEU A 415 -8.32 -34.27 -10.57
CA LEU A 415 -8.79 -34.96 -11.78
C LEU A 415 -8.06 -34.47 -13.03
N ALA A 416 -8.00 -33.15 -13.26
CA ALA A 416 -7.33 -32.59 -14.44
C ALA A 416 -5.83 -32.99 -14.52
N ARG A 417 -5.15 -33.11 -13.37
CA ARG A 417 -3.75 -33.57 -13.33
C ARG A 417 -3.63 -35.05 -13.67
N LYS A 418 -4.54 -35.91 -13.18
CA LYS A 418 -4.56 -37.33 -13.53
C LYS A 418 -4.76 -37.53 -15.03
N ILE A 419 -5.74 -36.84 -15.61
CA ILE A 419 -6.05 -36.92 -17.05
C ILE A 419 -4.87 -36.42 -17.89
N ARG A 420 -4.30 -35.25 -17.59
CA ARG A 420 -3.12 -34.73 -18.29
C ARG A 420 -1.96 -35.73 -18.27
N ASN A 421 -1.69 -36.32 -17.11
CA ASN A 421 -0.62 -37.32 -16.98
C ASN A 421 -0.95 -38.60 -17.77
N ALA A 422 -2.22 -39.03 -17.79
CA ALA A 422 -2.65 -40.18 -18.57
C ALA A 422 -2.52 -39.95 -20.08
N ILE A 423 -2.79 -38.74 -20.57
CA ILE A 423 -2.61 -38.39 -21.99
C ILE A 423 -1.13 -38.29 -22.36
N ASN A 424 -0.32 -37.59 -21.54
CA ASN A 424 1.09 -37.34 -21.86
C ASN A 424 2.01 -38.55 -21.68
N SER A 425 1.59 -39.58 -20.95
CA SER A 425 2.40 -40.78 -20.73
C SER A 425 2.49 -41.62 -22.01
N THR A 426 3.65 -42.17 -22.32
CA THR A 426 3.79 -43.15 -23.41
C THR A 426 3.18 -44.50 -23.03
N ALA A 427 3.16 -44.84 -21.74
CA ALA A 427 2.54 -46.06 -21.23
C ALA A 427 1.00 -45.95 -21.18
N PRO A 428 0.25 -47.07 -21.30
CA PRO A 428 -1.18 -47.11 -21.04
C PRO A 428 -1.45 -46.75 -19.57
N VAL A 429 -2.22 -45.67 -19.33
CA VAL A 429 -2.63 -45.27 -17.98
C VAL A 429 -4.13 -45.44 -17.86
N ALA A 430 -4.57 -46.43 -17.08
CA ALA A 430 -5.98 -46.63 -16.79
C ALA A 430 -6.52 -45.50 -15.91
N LEU A 431 -7.56 -44.82 -16.38
CA LEU A 431 -8.31 -43.85 -15.59
C LEU A 431 -9.41 -44.59 -14.81
N SER A 432 -9.52 -44.33 -13.51
CA SER A 432 -10.64 -44.80 -12.70
C SER A 432 -11.76 -43.77 -12.69
N LYS A 433 -13.01 -44.23 -12.80
CA LYS A 433 -14.21 -43.39 -12.77
C LYS A 433 -14.34 -42.67 -11.42
N PRO A 434 -14.38 -41.33 -11.39
CA PRO A 434 -14.69 -40.60 -10.17
C PRO A 434 -16.17 -40.79 -9.78
N SER A 435 -16.47 -40.93 -8.49
CA SER A 435 -17.84 -41.20 -8.00
C SER A 435 -18.87 -40.11 -8.30
N PHE A 436 -18.44 -38.89 -8.60
CA PHE A 436 -19.32 -37.76 -8.92
C PHE A 436 -19.62 -37.60 -10.41
N LEU A 437 -18.95 -38.35 -11.28
CA LEU A 437 -19.05 -38.25 -12.73
C LEU A 437 -20.01 -39.32 -13.24
N SER A 438 -20.91 -38.98 -14.17
CA SER A 438 -21.80 -39.98 -14.79
C SER A 438 -21.02 -40.97 -15.66
N GLU A 439 -21.58 -42.17 -15.88
CA GLU A 439 -20.96 -43.19 -16.76
C GLU A 439 -20.77 -42.63 -18.18
N VAL A 440 -21.78 -41.93 -18.69
CA VAL A 440 -21.80 -41.32 -20.03
C VAL A 440 -20.67 -40.31 -20.19
N ASN A 441 -20.52 -39.36 -19.25
CA ASN A 441 -19.48 -38.34 -19.34
C ASN A 441 -18.09 -38.93 -19.10
N PHE A 442 -17.97 -39.98 -18.27
CA PHE A 442 -16.70 -40.67 -18.08
C PHE A 442 -16.23 -41.38 -19.35
N ASN A 443 -17.13 -42.06 -20.07
CA ASN A 443 -16.82 -42.70 -21.36
C ASN A 443 -16.35 -41.66 -22.39
N LYS A 444 -17.04 -40.53 -22.51
CA LYS A 444 -16.60 -39.42 -23.40
C LYS A 444 -15.22 -38.89 -23.02
N VAL A 445 -14.90 -38.81 -21.73
CA VAL A 445 -13.55 -38.42 -21.27
C VAL A 445 -12.51 -39.46 -21.68
N GLN A 446 -12.82 -40.76 -21.57
CA GLN A 446 -11.91 -41.82 -22.01
C GLN A 446 -11.68 -41.80 -23.53
N GLU A 447 -12.74 -41.59 -24.32
CA GLU A 447 -12.64 -41.44 -25.78
C GLU A 447 -11.74 -40.25 -26.16
N ASN A 448 -11.96 -39.08 -25.55
CA ASN A 448 -11.11 -37.91 -25.76
C ASN A 448 -9.65 -38.19 -25.39
N VAL A 449 -9.41 -38.89 -24.28
CA VAL A 449 -8.05 -39.26 -23.85
C VAL A 449 -7.37 -40.15 -24.89
N LEU A 450 -8.07 -41.15 -25.43
CA LEU A 450 -7.54 -42.06 -26.46
C LEU A 450 -7.28 -41.34 -27.78
N ALA A 451 -8.25 -40.55 -28.26
CA ALA A 451 -8.12 -39.78 -29.49
C ALA A 451 -6.95 -38.79 -29.42
N THR A 452 -6.82 -38.05 -28.33
CA THR A 452 -5.70 -37.12 -28.15
C THR A 452 -4.36 -37.85 -28.06
N ARG A 453 -4.28 -39.03 -27.44
CA ARG A 453 -3.03 -39.82 -27.42
C ARG A 453 -2.59 -40.23 -28.82
N LEU A 454 -3.53 -40.57 -29.70
CA LEU A 454 -3.23 -40.92 -31.10
C LEU A 454 -2.66 -39.70 -31.85
N GLN A 455 -3.33 -38.54 -31.73
CA GLN A 455 -2.87 -37.30 -32.33
C GLN A 455 -1.49 -36.86 -31.80
N LEU A 456 -1.21 -37.07 -30.51
CA LEU A 456 0.12 -36.82 -29.93
C LEU A 456 1.19 -37.75 -30.49
N ALA A 457 0.85 -39.01 -30.80
CA ALA A 457 1.78 -39.93 -31.44
C ALA A 457 2.12 -39.46 -32.87
N GLN A 458 1.12 -39.00 -33.62
CA GLN A 458 1.30 -38.40 -34.94
C GLN A 458 2.14 -37.12 -34.87
N SER A 459 1.88 -36.23 -33.91
CA SER A 459 2.70 -35.04 -33.67
C SER A 459 4.18 -35.37 -33.43
N ARG A 460 4.49 -36.44 -32.69
CA ARG A 460 5.89 -36.83 -32.41
C ARG A 460 6.61 -37.29 -33.67
N ILE A 461 5.92 -37.97 -34.59
CA ILE A 461 6.49 -38.35 -35.88
C ILE A 461 6.67 -37.10 -36.74
N TYR A 462 5.67 -36.21 -36.78
CA TYR A 462 5.75 -34.94 -37.52
C TYR A 462 6.91 -34.06 -37.06
N LEU A 463 7.15 -33.97 -35.76
CA LEU A 463 8.19 -33.15 -35.14
C LEU A 463 9.58 -33.83 -35.09
N SER A 464 9.70 -35.08 -35.58
CA SER A 464 10.98 -35.80 -35.54
C SER A 464 12.01 -35.15 -36.48
N ASP A 465 13.26 -35.10 -36.03
CA ASP A 465 14.36 -34.47 -36.76
C ASP A 465 14.60 -35.22 -38.10
N PRO A 466 14.55 -34.52 -39.26
CA PRO A 466 14.75 -35.12 -40.57
C PRO A 466 16.05 -35.93 -40.70
N GLU A 467 17.11 -35.56 -39.98
CA GLU A 467 18.42 -36.22 -40.05
C GLU A 467 18.50 -37.53 -39.25
N THR A 468 17.62 -37.71 -38.25
CA THR A 468 17.61 -38.88 -37.37
C THR A 468 16.39 -39.79 -37.58
N ARG A 469 15.49 -39.39 -38.48
CA ARG A 469 14.26 -40.12 -38.78
C ARG A 469 14.53 -41.29 -39.71
N ASP A 470 13.87 -42.41 -39.42
CA ASP A 470 13.82 -43.56 -40.32
C ASP A 470 13.28 -43.13 -41.71
N PRO A 471 14.03 -43.35 -42.79
CA PRO A 471 13.63 -42.92 -44.14
C PRO A 471 12.32 -43.56 -44.63
N ASP A 472 11.90 -44.70 -44.07
CA ASP A 472 10.67 -45.41 -44.46
C ASP A 472 9.42 -44.94 -43.69
N VAL A 473 9.56 -44.05 -42.70
CA VAL A 473 8.43 -43.56 -41.90
C VAL A 473 7.62 -42.50 -42.65
N ILE A 474 6.34 -42.80 -42.89
CA ILE A 474 5.36 -41.86 -43.46
C ILE A 474 5.14 -40.71 -42.47
N ILE A 475 5.43 -39.49 -42.93
CA ILE A 475 5.19 -38.26 -42.16
C ILE A 475 3.68 -37.99 -42.15
N PRO A 476 3.03 -37.91 -40.97
CA PRO A 476 1.62 -37.52 -40.87
C PRO A 476 1.39 -36.12 -41.43
N GLU A 477 0.20 -35.84 -41.97
CA GLU A 477 -0.14 -34.48 -42.34
C GLU A 477 -0.40 -33.63 -41.09
N ARG A 478 -0.20 -32.31 -41.20
CA ARG A 478 -0.45 -31.36 -40.10
C ARG A 478 -1.85 -31.49 -39.50
N LYS A 479 -2.86 -31.82 -40.31
CA LYS A 479 -4.27 -31.99 -39.88
C LYS A 479 -4.50 -33.18 -38.96
N ASP A 480 -3.62 -34.19 -39.02
CA ASP A 480 -3.71 -35.41 -38.22
C ASP A 480 -3.03 -35.24 -36.86
N CYS A 481 -2.19 -34.22 -36.71
CA CYS A 481 -1.46 -33.95 -35.49
C CYS A 481 -2.30 -33.25 -34.42
N PHE A 482 -1.86 -33.33 -33.18
CA PHE A 482 -2.48 -32.60 -32.08
C PHE A 482 -2.09 -31.12 -32.11
N ILE A 483 -3.05 -30.27 -32.49
CA ILE A 483 -2.92 -28.80 -32.48
C ILE A 483 -4.01 -28.23 -31.59
N PRO A 484 -3.74 -27.92 -30.30
CA PRO A 484 -4.73 -27.34 -29.42
C PRO A 484 -4.90 -25.84 -29.66
N GLU A 485 -6.02 -25.28 -29.19
CA GLU A 485 -6.28 -23.84 -29.28
C GLU A 485 -5.16 -23.01 -28.63
N ASN A 486 -4.83 -21.85 -29.22
CA ASN A 486 -3.70 -21.02 -28.79
C ASN A 486 -3.66 -20.75 -27.28
N PHE A 487 -4.81 -20.47 -26.63
CA PHE A 487 -4.85 -20.20 -25.19
C PHE A 487 -4.48 -21.40 -24.30
N SER A 488 -4.52 -22.61 -24.85
CA SER A 488 -4.21 -23.85 -24.14
C SER A 488 -2.72 -24.09 -23.97
N ILE A 489 -1.88 -23.66 -24.92
CA ILE A 489 -0.41 -23.79 -24.84
C ILE A 489 0.23 -22.47 -24.38
N HIS A 490 -0.38 -21.35 -24.76
CA HIS A 490 0.21 -20.03 -24.61
C HIS A 490 0.38 -19.63 -23.14
N HIS A 491 1.60 -19.77 -22.65
CA HIS A 491 2.04 -19.26 -21.36
C HIS A 491 2.58 -17.83 -21.48
N SER A 492 1.78 -16.91 -22.07
CA SER A 492 2.21 -15.51 -22.19
C SER A 492 2.73 -14.99 -20.87
N ARG A 493 3.93 -14.44 -20.94
CA ARG A 493 4.44 -13.65 -19.85
C ARG A 493 3.66 -12.35 -19.81
N LYS A 494 3.10 -12.05 -18.65
CA LYS A 494 2.40 -10.78 -18.45
C LYS A 494 3.34 -9.61 -18.74
N THR A 495 2.98 -8.78 -19.70
CA THR A 495 3.66 -7.51 -19.96
C THR A 495 3.40 -6.52 -18.82
N PHE A 496 4.23 -5.47 -18.74
CA PHE A 496 4.18 -4.47 -17.69
C PHE A 496 4.15 -3.05 -18.27
N SER A 497 3.64 -2.10 -17.49
CA SER A 497 3.63 -0.70 -17.88
C SER A 497 4.98 -0.07 -17.61
N MET A 498 5.75 0.27 -18.64
CA MET A 498 7.06 0.91 -18.48
C MET A 498 6.95 2.25 -17.74
N MET A 499 5.91 3.02 -18.05
CA MET A 499 5.64 4.37 -17.52
C MET A 499 4.30 4.39 -16.76
N PRO A 500 4.03 5.37 -15.87
CA PRO A 500 2.79 5.41 -15.11
C PRO A 500 1.61 5.95 -15.94
N HIS A 501 0.40 5.74 -15.43
CA HIS A 501 -0.84 6.37 -15.91
C HIS A 501 -1.61 6.93 -14.71
N TYR A 502 -2.30 8.05 -14.92
CA TYR A 502 -3.22 8.58 -13.93
C TYR A 502 -4.54 7.81 -13.92
N GLY A 503 -5.14 7.64 -12.74
CA GLY A 503 -6.47 7.06 -12.61
C GLY A 503 -7.58 8.05 -12.99
N LEU A 504 -8.73 7.51 -13.42
CA LEU A 504 -9.91 8.27 -13.85
C LEU A 504 -10.70 8.95 -12.72
N ASN A 505 -10.54 8.47 -11.49
CA ASN A 505 -11.15 9.11 -10.33
C ASN A 505 -10.58 10.52 -10.12
N ARG A 506 -11.40 11.47 -9.68
CA ARG A 506 -10.92 12.78 -9.21
C ARG A 506 -9.76 12.60 -8.23
N GLN A 507 -8.66 13.29 -8.51
CA GLN A 507 -7.47 13.25 -7.69
C GLN A 507 -7.49 14.42 -6.72
N TYR A 508 -6.71 14.30 -5.65
CA TYR A 508 -6.49 15.44 -4.76
C TYR A 508 -5.64 16.47 -5.48
N VAL A 509 -6.18 17.67 -5.63
CA VAL A 509 -5.49 18.85 -6.15
C VAL A 509 -4.99 19.67 -4.98
N THR A 510 -3.73 20.07 -5.03
CA THR A 510 -3.13 21.02 -4.08
C THR A 510 -3.61 22.42 -4.40
N ILE A 511 -4.27 23.05 -3.43
CA ILE A 511 -4.69 24.45 -3.42
C ILE A 511 -3.83 25.16 -2.38
N ASP A 512 -2.87 25.94 -2.86
CA ASP A 512 -2.09 26.88 -2.06
C ASP A 512 -2.79 28.24 -1.98
N ILE A 513 -2.18 29.20 -1.29
CA ILE A 513 -2.78 30.52 -1.10
C ILE A 513 -3.00 31.29 -2.41
N ALA A 514 -2.11 31.13 -3.39
CA ALA A 514 -2.24 31.78 -4.69
C ALA A 514 -3.45 31.25 -5.45
N THR A 515 -3.61 29.93 -5.50
CA THR A 515 -4.77 29.28 -6.12
C THR A 515 -6.06 29.60 -5.34
N LEU A 516 -5.99 29.66 -4.01
CA LEU A 516 -7.14 29.99 -3.17
C LEU A 516 -7.67 31.40 -3.42
N ARG A 517 -6.79 32.40 -3.57
CA ARG A 517 -7.17 33.78 -3.90
C ARG A 517 -7.91 33.85 -5.24
N ILE A 518 -7.46 33.11 -6.25
CA ILE A 518 -8.15 33.02 -7.55
C ILE A 518 -9.57 32.46 -7.37
N LEU A 519 -9.70 31.38 -6.59
CA LEU A 519 -11.00 30.75 -6.33
C LEU A 519 -11.96 31.66 -5.56
N VAL A 520 -11.46 32.38 -4.55
CA VAL A 520 -12.24 33.35 -3.78
C VAL A 520 -12.73 34.49 -4.67
N ASN A 521 -11.85 35.06 -5.51
CA ASN A 521 -12.21 36.13 -6.44
C ASN A 521 -13.25 35.66 -7.46
N ARG A 522 -13.05 34.46 -8.04
CA ARG A 522 -14.00 33.86 -8.99
C ARG A 522 -15.37 33.60 -8.36
N SER A 523 -15.40 33.34 -7.06
CA SER A 523 -16.65 33.06 -6.34
C SER A 523 -17.35 34.33 -5.83
N ASP A 524 -16.77 35.52 -6.04
CA ASP A 524 -17.21 36.82 -5.51
C ASP A 524 -17.44 36.81 -3.98
N ILE A 525 -16.67 36.01 -3.25
CA ILE A 525 -16.77 35.91 -1.78
C ILE A 525 -15.71 36.73 -1.05
N ILE A 526 -14.87 37.48 -1.78
CA ILE A 526 -13.77 38.26 -1.18
C ILE A 526 -14.26 39.27 -0.15
N LYS A 527 -15.42 39.88 -0.37
CA LYS A 527 -16.08 40.83 0.55
C LYS A 527 -16.48 40.20 1.89
N ARG A 528 -16.52 38.87 1.97
CA ARG A 528 -16.93 38.09 3.14
C ARG A 528 -15.75 37.52 3.92
N ILE A 529 -14.52 37.82 3.48
CA ILE A 529 -13.26 37.39 4.07
C ILE A 529 -12.58 38.59 4.74
N ALA A 530 -11.92 38.36 5.88
CA ALA A 530 -11.26 39.39 6.67
C ALA A 530 -10.17 40.13 5.86
N ILE A 531 -10.11 41.46 6.08
CA ILE A 531 -9.30 42.42 5.34
C ILE A 531 -7.81 42.30 5.70
N TYR A 532 -7.00 42.67 4.71
CA TYR A 532 -5.54 42.73 4.71
C TYR A 532 -4.98 43.63 5.82
N ASP A 533 -4.34 43.05 6.84
CA ASP A 533 -3.56 43.78 7.83
C ASP A 533 -2.10 43.90 7.35
N GLN A 534 -1.67 45.13 7.06
CA GLN A 534 -0.31 45.41 6.57
C GLN A 534 0.76 45.24 7.65
N SER A 535 0.39 45.25 8.93
CA SER A 535 1.34 45.09 10.05
C SER A 535 1.81 43.65 10.24
N LEU A 536 1.03 42.67 9.78
CA LEU A 536 1.36 41.25 9.87
C LEU A 536 2.42 40.86 8.84
N ASP A 537 3.30 39.90 9.18
CA ASP A 537 4.21 39.30 8.20
C ASP A 537 3.46 38.52 7.11
N ALA A 538 4.14 38.20 6.00
CA ALA A 538 3.52 37.54 4.85
C ALA A 538 2.83 36.21 5.18
N TYR A 539 3.42 35.41 6.07
CA TYR A 539 2.86 34.12 6.47
C TYR A 539 1.65 34.31 7.40
N ALA A 540 1.73 35.23 8.35
CA ALA A 540 0.63 35.58 9.24
C ALA A 540 -0.58 36.09 8.44
N ARG A 541 -0.36 36.97 7.45
CA ARG A 541 -1.41 37.44 6.52
C ARG A 541 -2.08 36.29 5.77
N ASP A 542 -1.29 35.41 5.18
CA ASP A 542 -1.82 34.25 4.45
C ASP A 542 -2.56 33.28 5.38
N SER A 543 -2.13 33.16 6.63
CA SER A 543 -2.79 32.34 7.65
C SER A 543 -4.14 32.93 8.04
N THR A 544 -4.21 34.24 8.31
CA THR A 544 -5.46 34.94 8.61
C THR A 544 -6.46 34.82 7.47
N TYR A 545 -5.99 35.01 6.23
CA TYR A 545 -6.81 34.81 5.03
C TYR A 545 -7.36 33.37 4.97
N PHE A 546 -6.51 32.37 5.17
CA PHE A 546 -6.92 30.97 5.16
C PHE A 546 -7.93 30.64 6.28
N MET A 547 -7.69 31.12 7.50
CA MET A 547 -8.55 30.89 8.67
C MET A 547 -9.90 31.58 8.58
N SER A 548 -10.00 32.71 7.88
CA SER A 548 -11.28 33.40 7.68
C SER A 548 -12.23 32.61 6.76
N LEU A 549 -11.69 31.83 5.83
CA LEU A 549 -12.47 31.00 4.91
C LEU A 549 -12.86 29.64 5.53
N PHE A 550 -11.95 29.04 6.31
CA PHE A 550 -12.13 27.70 6.86
C PHE A 550 -12.29 27.70 8.39
N ASP A 551 -13.39 27.12 8.89
CA ASP A 551 -13.59 26.90 10.31
C ASP A 551 -12.85 25.63 10.77
N LEU A 552 -11.61 25.83 11.21
CA LEU A 552 -10.77 24.73 11.66
C LEU A 552 -11.24 24.09 12.97
N LYS A 553 -12.12 24.72 13.76
CA LYS A 553 -12.66 24.07 14.97
C LYS A 553 -13.38 22.76 14.62
N LYS A 554 -13.92 22.67 13.41
CA LYS A 554 -14.58 21.48 12.86
C LYS A 554 -13.61 20.33 12.52
N LEU A 555 -12.29 20.55 12.54
CA LEU A 555 -11.29 19.51 12.28
C LEU A 555 -10.98 18.62 13.51
N GLY A 556 -11.42 19.01 14.71
CA GLY A 556 -11.21 18.26 15.96
C GLY A 556 -12.45 17.51 16.45
N GLN A 557 -12.27 16.39 17.17
CA GLN A 557 -13.37 15.67 17.85
C GLN A 557 -13.58 16.12 19.31
N SER A 558 -12.76 17.02 19.82
CA SER A 558 -12.83 17.55 21.19
C SER A 558 -11.86 18.72 21.35
N GLY A 559 -12.36 19.96 21.46
CA GLY A 559 -11.54 21.13 21.86
C GLY A 559 -10.52 21.61 20.82
N SER A 560 -10.91 22.67 20.09
CA SER A 560 -10.14 23.57 19.22
C SER A 560 -8.79 23.14 18.60
N VAL A 561 -8.68 23.28 17.27
CA VAL A 561 -7.37 23.31 16.58
C VAL A 561 -6.41 24.32 17.22
N THR A 562 -6.91 25.38 17.86
CA THR A 562 -6.10 26.32 18.66
C THR A 562 -5.41 25.65 19.85
N GLU A 563 -6.05 24.72 20.57
CA GLU A 563 -5.38 23.95 21.64
C GLU A 563 -4.35 22.97 21.07
N MET A 564 -4.59 22.40 19.87
CA MET A 564 -3.60 21.58 19.19
C MET A 564 -2.37 22.38 18.73
N LEU A 565 -2.59 23.58 18.17
CA LEU A 565 -1.52 24.51 17.78
C LEU A 565 -0.67 24.89 19.00
N ASN A 566 -1.32 25.17 20.14
CA ASN A 566 -0.65 25.64 21.35
C ASN A 566 -0.01 24.52 22.19
N ARG A 567 -0.62 23.32 22.31
CA ARG A 567 -0.10 22.22 23.17
C ARG A 567 0.91 21.29 22.50
N ARG A 568 0.95 21.19 21.16
CA ARG A 568 1.70 20.14 20.44
C ARG A 568 2.81 20.66 19.51
N LYS A 569 3.19 21.94 19.59
CA LYS A 569 4.08 22.60 18.62
C LYS A 569 3.68 22.24 17.18
N VAL A 570 2.45 22.58 16.78
CA VAL A 570 1.92 22.27 15.44
C VAL A 570 1.72 23.57 14.69
N MET A 571 2.07 23.58 13.40
CA MET A 571 1.88 24.74 12.52
C MET A 571 1.08 24.33 11.28
N MET A 572 0.11 25.17 10.90
CA MET A 572 -0.64 24.96 9.67
C MET A 572 0.23 25.27 8.45
N ARG A 573 0.01 24.59 7.31
CA ARG A 573 0.73 24.91 6.07
C ARG A 573 -0.04 25.85 5.14
N ASN A 574 -1.24 26.31 5.44
CA ASN A 574 -2.08 27.08 4.51
C ASN A 574 -2.17 26.40 3.12
N ILE A 575 -2.24 25.07 3.12
CA ILE A 575 -2.40 24.22 1.94
C ILE A 575 -3.58 23.30 2.18
N LEU A 576 -4.48 23.30 1.22
CA LEU A 576 -5.63 22.41 1.13
C LEU A 576 -5.37 21.42 -0.01
N CYS A 577 -5.50 20.12 0.24
CA CYS A 577 -5.62 19.14 -0.83
C CYS A 577 -7.09 18.73 -0.94
N THR A 578 -7.69 18.79 -2.13
CA THR A 578 -9.12 18.42 -2.31
C THR A 578 -9.41 17.67 -3.59
N ASP A 579 -10.37 16.74 -3.54
CA ASP A 579 -10.95 16.07 -4.71
C ASP A 579 -12.31 16.68 -5.11
N GLY A 580 -12.60 17.90 -4.64
CA GLY A 580 -13.86 18.61 -4.84
C GLY A 580 -14.96 18.23 -3.86
N ARG A 581 -14.78 17.15 -3.08
CA ARG A 581 -15.75 16.72 -2.05
C ARG A 581 -15.15 16.72 -0.65
N SER A 582 -13.96 16.15 -0.52
CA SER A 582 -13.22 16.09 0.73
C SER A 582 -12.04 17.06 0.71
N ALA A 583 -11.66 17.52 1.89
CA ALA A 583 -10.64 18.52 2.13
C ALA A 583 -9.62 17.96 3.14
N ASP A 584 -8.38 17.85 2.70
CA ASP A 584 -7.23 17.45 3.50
C ASP A 584 -6.39 18.70 3.82
N PHE A 585 -6.44 19.13 5.08
CA PHE A 585 -5.67 20.26 5.59
C PHE A 585 -4.31 19.77 6.06
N LEU A 586 -3.24 20.42 5.57
CA LEU A 586 -1.86 20.03 5.88
C LEU A 586 -1.32 20.79 7.08
N PHE A 587 -0.74 20.04 8.02
CA PHE A 587 -0.08 20.54 9.22
C PHE A 587 1.35 20.00 9.30
N THR A 588 2.19 20.73 10.02
CA THR A 588 3.59 20.39 10.31
C THR A 588 3.79 20.36 11.82
N ARG A 589 4.63 19.45 12.32
CA ARG A 589 5.06 19.35 13.72
C ARG A 589 6.54 18.97 13.79
N PRO A 590 7.25 19.18 14.91
CA PRO A 590 8.57 18.62 15.13
C PRO A 590 8.59 17.11 14.80
N ALA A 591 9.60 16.65 14.09
CA ALA A 591 9.81 15.22 13.94
C ALA A 591 10.30 14.67 15.30
N VAL A 592 9.76 13.53 15.72
CA VAL A 592 10.29 12.83 16.90
C VAL A 592 11.67 12.27 16.53
N PRO A 593 12.76 12.64 17.22
CA PRO A 593 14.06 12.01 17.02
C PRO A 593 13.92 10.50 17.23
N LYS A 594 14.57 9.67 16.41
CA LYS A 594 14.51 8.20 16.58
C LYS A 594 15.05 7.72 17.94
N ASP A 595 15.81 8.59 18.62
CA ASP A 595 16.49 8.29 19.87
C ASP A 595 15.66 8.68 21.11
N ASN A 596 14.58 9.47 20.94
CA ASN A 596 13.57 9.67 21.98
C ASN A 596 12.51 8.57 21.84
N GLU A 597 12.87 7.34 22.25
CA GLU A 597 11.83 6.42 22.70
C GLU A 597 11.13 7.12 23.88
N ASP A 598 9.86 7.52 23.69
CA ASP A 598 8.97 7.80 24.81
C ASP A 598 9.21 6.73 25.87
N ILE A 599 9.42 7.12 27.14
CA ILE A 599 9.50 6.17 28.26
C ILE A 599 8.31 5.23 28.14
N LYS A 600 8.60 3.99 27.74
CA LYS A 600 7.61 2.94 27.56
C LYS A 600 7.31 2.42 28.95
N LEU A 601 6.11 2.70 29.44
CA LEU A 601 5.66 2.12 30.69
C LEU A 601 5.64 0.58 30.54
N GLU A 602 6.15 -0.10 31.55
CA GLU A 602 6.15 -1.55 31.68
C GLU A 602 5.16 -1.97 32.77
N MET A 603 4.90 -3.27 32.91
CA MET A 603 3.90 -3.74 33.88
C MET A 603 4.31 -3.49 35.33
N ASN A 604 5.61 -3.50 35.65
CA ASN A 604 6.12 -3.21 36.99
C ASN A 604 6.03 -1.73 37.39
N ASP A 605 5.69 -0.83 36.46
CA ASP A 605 5.47 0.58 36.79
C ASP A 605 4.14 0.83 37.51
N PHE A 606 3.31 -0.20 37.70
CA PHE A 606 1.98 -0.10 38.30
C PHE A 606 1.91 -0.84 39.64
N GLU A 607 1.45 -0.13 40.65
CA GLU A 607 1.28 -0.67 42.00
C GLU A 607 0.01 -1.52 42.12
N THR A 608 0.00 -2.42 43.10
CA THR A 608 -1.11 -3.36 43.31
C THR A 608 -2.44 -2.65 43.56
N TRP A 609 -2.46 -1.53 44.30
CA TRP A 609 -3.68 -0.77 44.55
C TRP A 609 -4.18 -0.07 43.28
N GLU A 610 -3.30 0.40 42.39
CA GLU A 610 -3.69 0.98 41.10
C GLU A 610 -4.39 -0.06 40.24
N MET A 611 -3.84 -1.28 40.21
CA MET A 611 -4.42 -2.42 39.48
C MET A 611 -5.77 -2.87 40.04
N GLN A 612 -6.02 -2.64 41.33
CA GLN A 612 -7.28 -3.00 42.00
C GLN A 612 -8.34 -1.91 41.89
N ASP A 613 -7.99 -0.64 42.07
CA ASP A 613 -8.98 0.44 42.25
C ASP A 613 -9.11 1.37 41.03
N VAL A 614 -8.01 1.58 40.30
CA VAL A 614 -7.94 2.62 39.26
C VAL A 614 -7.93 2.03 37.86
N LEU A 615 -7.23 0.93 37.65
CA LEU A 615 -6.94 0.34 36.36
C LEU A 615 -7.77 -0.91 36.09
N ARG A 616 -8.06 -1.14 34.82
CA ARG A 616 -8.66 -2.39 34.34
C ARG A 616 -7.77 -3.02 33.29
N LEU A 617 -7.10 -4.11 33.67
CA LEU A 617 -6.18 -4.84 32.80
C LEU A 617 -6.93 -5.61 31.70
N TRP A 618 -6.44 -5.50 30.47
CA TRP A 618 -6.87 -6.29 29.32
C TRP A 618 -5.67 -6.97 28.68
N GLY A 619 -5.67 -8.30 28.59
CA GLY A 619 -4.76 -9.04 27.71
C GLY A 619 -5.36 -9.11 26.31
N ALA A 620 -4.73 -8.48 25.33
CA ALA A 620 -5.21 -8.37 23.95
C ALA A 620 -4.29 -9.10 22.97
N ASP A 621 -4.84 -10.10 22.29
CA ASP A 621 -4.23 -10.86 21.20
C ASP A 621 -4.58 -10.23 19.84
N PRO A 622 -3.63 -9.58 19.14
CA PRO A 622 -3.86 -9.08 17.80
C PRO A 622 -3.81 -10.19 16.74
N GLY A 623 -4.75 -10.18 15.78
CA GLY A 623 -4.83 -11.24 14.77
C GLY A 623 -5.10 -10.74 13.35
N VAL A 624 -5.20 -11.70 12.43
CA VAL A 624 -5.51 -11.44 11.00
C VAL A 624 -7.01 -11.62 10.70
N THR A 625 -7.64 -12.65 11.27
CA THR A 625 -9.09 -12.90 11.12
C THR A 625 -9.88 -11.97 12.04
N ASP A 626 -9.52 -11.98 13.32
CA ASP A 626 -9.95 -11.01 14.30
C ASP A 626 -8.88 -9.94 14.44
N ILE A 627 -9.26 -8.66 14.40
CA ILE A 627 -8.30 -7.55 14.55
C ILE A 627 -7.65 -7.64 15.92
N PHE A 628 -8.46 -7.94 16.93
CA PHE A 628 -8.00 -8.41 18.23
C PHE A 628 -9.09 -9.26 18.90
N VAL A 629 -8.64 -10.10 19.83
CA VAL A 629 -9.43 -10.67 20.92
C VAL A 629 -8.80 -10.23 22.22
N ALA A 630 -9.59 -9.80 23.20
CA ALA A 630 -9.13 -9.28 24.47
C ALA A 630 -9.89 -9.93 25.63
N SER A 631 -9.17 -10.20 26.72
CA SER A 631 -9.68 -10.79 27.96
C SER A 631 -9.29 -9.91 29.14
N ASP A 632 -10.20 -9.67 30.08
CA ASP A 632 -9.90 -9.02 31.37
C ASP A 632 -9.72 -10.04 32.52
N GLY A 633 -9.52 -11.31 32.17
CA GLY A 633 -9.24 -12.36 33.14
C GLY A 633 -8.58 -13.60 32.51
N ASN A 634 -8.03 -14.46 33.36
CA ASN A 634 -7.48 -15.77 32.98
C ASN A 634 -8.02 -16.94 33.84
N GLY A 635 -8.82 -16.67 34.88
CA GLY A 635 -9.34 -17.67 35.81
C GLY A 635 -10.54 -18.49 35.32
N ASN A 636 -11.05 -19.36 36.19
CA ASN A 636 -12.33 -20.06 35.99
C ASN A 636 -13.54 -19.19 36.34
N ASP A 637 -13.32 -18.02 36.94
CA ASP A 637 -14.35 -17.02 37.17
C ASP A 637 -14.80 -16.38 35.86
N ALA A 638 -16.07 -15.98 35.83
CA ALA A 638 -16.65 -15.28 34.70
C ALA A 638 -15.92 -13.95 34.47
N HIS A 639 -15.36 -13.78 33.27
CA HIS A 639 -14.67 -12.57 32.83
C HIS A 639 -15.11 -12.19 31.42
N GLU A 640 -14.91 -10.93 31.04
CA GLU A 640 -15.31 -10.38 29.76
C GLU A 640 -14.34 -10.78 28.65
N ILE A 641 -14.90 -11.12 27.49
CA ILE A 641 -14.15 -11.28 26.24
C ILE A 641 -14.65 -10.25 25.23
N ARG A 642 -13.76 -9.35 24.81
CA ARG A 642 -14.01 -8.35 23.78
C ARG A 642 -13.25 -8.68 22.51
N SER A 643 -13.80 -8.39 21.34
CA SER A 643 -13.18 -8.67 20.06
C SER A 643 -13.80 -7.82 18.96
N ILE A 644 -13.12 -7.74 17.83
CA ILE A 644 -13.70 -7.21 16.59
C ILE A 644 -13.05 -7.90 15.41
N SER A 645 -13.88 -8.48 14.53
CA SER A 645 -13.36 -9.19 13.37
C SER A 645 -12.98 -8.26 12.24
N THR A 646 -12.02 -8.67 11.41
CA THR A 646 -11.65 -7.94 10.18
C THR A 646 -12.88 -7.78 9.27
N ALA A 647 -13.71 -8.83 9.17
CA ALA A 647 -14.95 -8.78 8.40
C ALA A 647 -15.97 -7.78 8.99
N GLU A 648 -16.13 -7.77 10.31
CA GLU A 648 -17.01 -6.85 11.03
C GLU A 648 -16.56 -5.39 10.84
N TYR A 649 -15.25 -5.12 10.95
CA TYR A 649 -14.66 -3.81 10.70
C TYR A 649 -15.01 -3.29 9.30
N TYR A 650 -14.75 -4.06 8.25
CA TYR A 650 -15.01 -3.62 6.87
C TYR A 650 -16.49 -3.45 6.55
N VAL A 651 -17.36 -4.28 7.14
CA VAL A 651 -18.81 -4.14 7.01
C VAL A 651 -19.29 -2.86 7.70
N LYS A 652 -18.90 -2.64 8.96
CA LYS A 652 -19.32 -1.46 9.73
C LYS A 652 -18.72 -0.16 9.20
N ALA A 653 -17.51 -0.19 8.64
CA ALA A 653 -16.92 0.93 7.92
C ALA A 653 -17.64 1.23 6.58
N GLY A 654 -18.40 0.28 6.03
CA GLY A 654 -19.20 0.47 4.81
C GLY A 654 -18.52 0.08 3.50
N TYR A 655 -17.31 -0.48 3.54
CA TYR A 655 -16.55 -0.85 2.34
C TYR A 655 -17.29 -1.87 1.46
N LYS A 656 -17.82 -2.95 2.05
CA LYS A 656 -18.54 -3.98 1.28
C LYS A 656 -19.75 -3.41 0.55
N LYS A 657 -20.53 -2.57 1.23
CA LYS A 657 -21.68 -1.88 0.63
C LYS A 657 -21.23 -1.01 -0.54
N ASN A 658 -20.19 -0.22 -0.36
CA ASN A 658 -19.71 0.71 -1.38
C ASN A 658 -19.09 -0.03 -2.58
N GLN A 659 -18.40 -1.15 -2.36
CA GLN A 659 -17.89 -2.01 -3.44
C GLN A 659 -19.02 -2.60 -4.29
N VAL A 660 -20.09 -3.11 -3.65
CA VAL A 660 -21.27 -3.61 -4.37
C VAL A 660 -21.94 -2.49 -5.17
N THR A 661 -22.08 -1.30 -4.58
CA THR A 661 -22.61 -0.12 -5.30
C THR A 661 -21.77 0.21 -6.52
N MET A 662 -20.44 0.27 -6.40
CA MET A 662 -19.54 0.56 -7.53
C MET A 662 -19.65 -0.49 -8.63
N LYS A 663 -19.75 -1.79 -8.28
CA LYS A 663 -19.91 -2.86 -9.25
C LYS A 663 -21.25 -2.77 -9.99
N SER A 664 -22.34 -2.48 -9.27
CA SER A 664 -23.67 -2.28 -9.86
C SER A 664 -23.67 -1.13 -10.85
N LEU A 665 -23.10 0.02 -10.47
CA LEU A 665 -23.02 1.20 -11.35
C LEU A 665 -22.21 0.91 -12.62
N LYS A 666 -21.09 0.20 -12.52
CA LYS A 666 -20.27 -0.20 -13.68
C LYS A 666 -21.01 -1.13 -14.64
N GLN A 667 -21.93 -1.95 -14.14
CA GLN A 667 -22.73 -2.86 -14.95
C GLN A 667 -23.92 -2.12 -15.58
N GLU A 668 -24.61 -1.28 -14.80
CA GLU A 668 -25.77 -0.50 -15.25
C GLU A 668 -25.41 0.52 -16.35
N GLU A 669 -24.22 1.13 -16.29
CA GLU A 669 -23.76 2.15 -17.26
C GLU A 669 -22.83 1.58 -18.35
N GLY A 670 -22.72 0.25 -18.49
CA GLY A 670 -21.92 -0.39 -19.56
C GLY A 670 -20.39 -0.19 -19.47
N ILE A 671 -19.90 0.47 -18.42
CA ILE A 671 -18.47 0.79 -18.21
C ILE A 671 -17.60 -0.46 -18.13
N THR A 672 -18.14 -1.57 -17.62
CA THR A 672 -17.39 -2.83 -17.54
C THR A 672 -16.93 -3.29 -18.93
N THR A 673 -17.78 -3.12 -19.95
CA THR A 673 -17.45 -3.45 -21.35
C THR A 673 -16.37 -2.50 -21.87
N ILE A 674 -16.55 -1.18 -21.65
CA ILE A 674 -15.59 -0.17 -22.09
C ILE A 674 -14.21 -0.47 -21.51
N GLU A 675 -14.10 -0.70 -20.20
CA GLU A 675 -12.84 -0.98 -19.50
C GLU A 675 -12.17 -2.28 -19.94
N THR A 676 -12.97 -3.32 -20.23
CA THR A 676 -12.46 -4.64 -20.65
C THR A 676 -11.85 -4.57 -22.05
N ASN A 677 -12.41 -3.73 -22.91
CA ASN A 677 -11.97 -3.58 -24.30
C ASN A 677 -10.85 -2.54 -24.49
N ILE A 678 -10.37 -1.87 -23.42
CA ILE A 678 -9.24 -0.94 -23.52
C ILE A 678 -7.99 -1.71 -23.99
N PRO A 679 -7.40 -1.36 -25.15
CA PRO A 679 -6.17 -1.99 -25.61
C PRO A 679 -5.05 -1.79 -24.59
N THR A 680 -4.07 -2.70 -24.56
CA THR A 680 -3.02 -2.65 -23.56
C THR A 680 -2.07 -1.47 -23.79
N HIS A 681 -1.86 -0.65 -22.75
CA HIS A 681 -0.78 0.34 -22.72
C HIS A 681 0.57 -0.26 -22.29
N ARG A 682 0.60 -1.55 -21.93
CA ARG A 682 1.78 -2.25 -21.42
C ARG A 682 2.57 -2.82 -22.59
N THR A 683 3.16 -1.92 -23.38
CA THR A 683 3.80 -2.28 -24.64
C THR A 683 5.07 -1.48 -24.92
N SER A 684 5.99 -2.09 -25.69
CA SER A 684 7.15 -1.39 -26.28
C SER A 684 6.87 -0.87 -27.70
N LYS A 685 5.69 -1.19 -28.27
CA LYS A 685 5.30 -0.83 -29.63
C LYS A 685 4.45 0.43 -29.65
N LEU A 686 4.89 1.44 -30.41
CA LEU A 686 4.15 2.69 -30.61
C LEU A 686 2.78 2.42 -31.24
N SER A 687 2.69 1.58 -32.28
CA SER A 687 1.41 1.25 -32.92
C SER A 687 0.38 0.64 -31.96
N THR A 688 0.80 -0.26 -31.06
CA THR A 688 -0.08 -0.83 -30.02
C THR A 688 -0.49 0.24 -29.00
N PHE A 689 0.42 1.16 -28.66
CA PHE A 689 0.10 2.29 -27.78
C PHE A 689 -0.84 3.30 -28.46
N GLU A 690 -0.72 3.52 -29.76
CA GLU A 690 -1.63 4.35 -30.56
C GLU A 690 -3.04 3.75 -30.61
N GLN A 691 -3.18 2.44 -30.78
CA GLN A 691 -4.48 1.76 -30.65
C GLN A 691 -5.08 1.96 -29.25
N HIS A 692 -4.26 1.89 -28.21
CA HIS A 692 -4.69 2.23 -26.85
C HIS A 692 -5.19 3.66 -26.76
N LEU A 693 -4.43 4.64 -27.26
CA LEU A 693 -4.80 6.06 -27.23
C LEU A 693 -6.07 6.34 -28.02
N GLN A 694 -6.22 5.76 -29.22
CA GLN A 694 -7.41 5.92 -30.06
C GLN A 694 -8.67 5.48 -29.31
N TYR A 695 -8.65 4.26 -28.77
CA TYR A 695 -9.77 3.74 -28.00
C TYR A 695 -10.00 4.54 -26.72
N TYR A 696 -8.92 4.88 -26.00
CA TYR A 696 -9.01 5.57 -24.72
C TYR A 696 -9.59 6.98 -24.87
N PHE A 697 -9.15 7.75 -25.87
CA PHE A 697 -9.67 9.09 -26.14
C PHE A 697 -11.11 9.07 -26.66
N THR A 698 -11.49 8.08 -27.46
CA THR A 698 -12.88 7.90 -27.91
C THR A 698 -13.85 7.74 -26.74
N HIS A 699 -13.41 7.12 -25.63
CA HIS A 699 -14.25 6.85 -24.46
C HIS A 699 -13.91 7.72 -23.24
N LEU A 700 -12.94 8.63 -23.34
CA LEU A 700 -12.40 9.33 -22.17
C LEU A 700 -13.47 10.17 -21.49
N ASP A 701 -14.28 10.91 -22.24
CA ASP A 701 -15.33 11.75 -21.67
C ASP A 701 -16.39 10.92 -20.93
N THR A 702 -16.84 9.80 -21.52
CA THR A 702 -17.75 8.84 -20.87
C THR A 702 -17.14 8.33 -19.56
N LEU A 703 -15.85 7.98 -19.57
CA LEU A 703 -15.14 7.50 -18.38
C LEU A 703 -15.00 8.60 -17.31
N LEU A 704 -14.69 9.85 -17.70
CA LEU A 704 -14.55 10.98 -16.79
C LEU A 704 -15.88 11.42 -16.16
N GLN A 705 -16.99 11.31 -16.92
CA GLN A 705 -18.36 11.51 -16.46
C GLN A 705 -18.84 10.37 -15.56
N PHE A 706 -18.41 9.13 -15.82
CA PHE A 706 -18.71 8.01 -14.94
C PHE A 706 -17.99 8.15 -13.59
N TYR A 707 -16.67 8.40 -13.61
CA TYR A 707 -15.82 8.55 -12.43
C TYR A 707 -15.94 9.94 -11.78
N ASP A 708 -17.18 10.39 -11.56
CA ASP A 708 -17.57 11.69 -11.07
C ASP A 708 -17.64 11.80 -9.53
N GLY A 709 -18.51 12.69 -9.04
CA GLY A 709 -18.77 12.93 -7.63
C GLY A 709 -19.32 11.72 -6.88
N ARG A 710 -19.97 10.77 -7.55
CA ARG A 710 -20.51 9.57 -6.90
C ARG A 710 -19.38 8.72 -6.33
N PHE A 711 -18.27 8.62 -7.05
CA PHE A 711 -17.09 7.88 -6.62
C PHE A 711 -16.33 8.61 -5.51
N THR A 712 -16.22 9.94 -5.59
CA THR A 712 -15.61 10.73 -4.52
C THR A 712 -16.43 10.63 -3.22
N ASP A 713 -17.76 10.65 -3.29
CA ASP A 713 -18.66 10.45 -2.16
C ASP A 713 -18.50 9.06 -1.51
N LEU A 714 -18.36 8.01 -2.32
CA LEU A 714 -18.11 6.66 -1.82
C LEU A 714 -16.72 6.55 -1.15
N ARG A 715 -15.68 7.16 -1.73
CA ARG A 715 -14.33 7.21 -1.13
C ARG A 715 -14.29 8.01 0.17
N PHE A 716 -14.97 9.15 0.21
CA PHE A 716 -15.09 9.96 1.42
C PHE A 716 -15.90 9.23 2.49
N SER A 717 -16.98 8.55 2.10
CA SER A 717 -17.76 7.69 3.00
C SER A 717 -16.95 6.53 3.56
N ASN A 718 -16.11 5.88 2.75
CA ASN A 718 -15.16 4.87 3.20
C ASN A 718 -14.17 5.46 4.22
N SER A 719 -13.59 6.63 3.93
CA SER A 719 -12.65 7.30 4.83
C SER A 719 -13.29 7.65 6.17
N ARG A 720 -14.51 8.20 6.17
CA ARG A 720 -15.28 8.47 7.40
C ARG A 720 -15.69 7.19 8.12
N GLY A 721 -16.06 6.15 7.38
CA GLY A 721 -16.33 4.82 7.91
C GLY A 721 -15.13 4.23 8.64
N GLN A 722 -13.96 4.34 8.01
CA GLN A 722 -12.69 3.93 8.58
C GLN A 722 -12.38 4.71 9.87
N GLN A 723 -12.42 6.04 9.85
CA GLN A 723 -12.17 6.86 11.05
C GLN A 723 -13.10 6.48 12.22
N ARG A 724 -14.39 6.25 11.93
CA ARG A 724 -15.35 5.79 12.96
C ARG A 724 -14.97 4.42 13.51
N MET A 725 -14.53 3.50 12.66
CA MET A 725 -14.13 2.16 13.09
C MET A 725 -12.79 2.16 13.82
N ASP A 726 -11.83 2.98 13.39
CA ASP A 726 -10.54 3.19 14.08
C ASP A 726 -10.78 3.71 15.51
N ASN A 727 -11.72 4.65 15.69
CA ASN A 727 -12.14 5.10 17.01
C ASN A 727 -12.88 4.00 17.80
N GLU A 728 -13.71 3.20 17.13
CA GLU A 728 -14.40 2.07 17.75
C GLU A 728 -13.42 1.03 18.31
N LEU A 729 -12.27 0.79 17.66
CA LEU A 729 -11.22 -0.12 18.17
C LEU A 729 -10.79 0.28 19.58
N VAL A 730 -10.59 1.58 19.82
CA VAL A 730 -10.21 2.11 21.13
C VAL A 730 -11.42 2.12 22.08
N ASN A 731 -12.59 2.55 21.60
CA ASN A 731 -13.79 2.66 22.43
C ASN A 731 -14.27 1.31 22.96
N ILE A 732 -13.99 0.21 22.28
CA ILE A 732 -14.25 -1.15 22.77
C ILE A 732 -13.57 -1.38 24.12
N PHE A 733 -12.37 -0.83 24.37
CA PHE A 733 -11.70 -0.91 25.67
C PHE A 733 -12.27 0.13 26.64
N CYS A 734 -12.29 1.41 26.25
CA CYS A 734 -12.65 2.51 27.14
C CYS A 734 -14.11 2.52 27.61
N SER A 735 -15.05 2.06 26.79
CA SER A 735 -16.48 2.19 27.11
C SER A 735 -17.36 1.06 26.59
N GLY A 736 -16.75 -0.03 26.11
CA GLY A 736 -17.43 -1.11 25.40
C GLY A 736 -17.83 -0.78 23.95
N GLY A 737 -17.67 0.46 23.51
CA GLY A 737 -18.05 0.91 22.16
C GLY A 737 -19.52 0.68 21.85
N LYS A 738 -19.91 0.79 20.58
CA LYS A 738 -21.26 0.43 20.11
C LYS A 738 -21.50 -1.08 20.13
N LYS A 739 -20.43 -1.89 20.18
CA LYS A 739 -20.54 -3.35 20.15
C LYS A 739 -20.99 -3.95 21.48
N TYR A 740 -20.42 -3.51 22.60
CA TYR A 740 -20.68 -4.11 23.93
C TYR A 740 -21.63 -3.26 24.77
N ASN A 741 -21.55 -1.93 24.69
CA ASN A 741 -22.36 -1.05 25.52
C ASN A 741 -23.80 -0.91 24.98
N PRO A 742 -24.83 -1.35 25.72
CA PRO A 742 -26.23 -1.28 25.29
C PRO A 742 -26.75 0.16 25.20
N ASP A 743 -26.30 1.07 26.07
CA ASP A 743 -26.72 2.48 26.05
C ASP A 743 -26.25 3.18 24.77
N LYS A 744 -25.08 2.77 24.26
CA LYS A 744 -24.54 3.22 22.98
C LYS A 744 -25.11 2.47 21.76
N LYS A 745 -25.84 1.36 21.97
CA LYS A 745 -26.63 0.66 20.92
C LYS A 745 -27.97 1.33 20.69
N ALA A 746 -28.52 2.05 21.66
CA ALA A 746 -29.75 2.81 21.50
C ALA A 746 -29.55 3.87 20.40
N HIS A 747 -30.10 3.61 19.22
CA HIS A 747 -30.46 4.70 18.35
C HIS A 747 -31.46 5.56 19.13
N PRO A 748 -31.35 6.91 19.16
CA PRO A 748 -32.51 7.71 19.54
C PRO A 748 -33.67 7.17 18.72
N ARG A 749 -34.81 6.86 19.36
CA ARG A 749 -36.02 6.40 18.69
C ARG A 749 -36.26 7.36 17.52
N ARG A 750 -35.86 6.91 16.32
CA ARG A 750 -35.90 7.75 15.13
C ARG A 750 -37.37 8.06 14.88
N ASN A 751 -37.68 9.34 14.70
CA ASN A 751 -39.05 9.81 14.56
C ASN A 751 -39.84 8.92 13.59
N LYS A 752 -40.99 8.40 14.03
CA LYS A 752 -41.87 7.49 13.26
C LYS A 752 -42.20 8.08 11.87
N ALA A 753 -42.25 9.41 11.78
CA ALA A 753 -42.42 10.19 10.56
C ALA A 753 -41.29 9.99 9.51
N ASP A 754 -40.03 9.95 9.94
CA ASP A 754 -38.88 9.83 9.03
C ASP A 754 -38.75 8.40 8.48
N TYR A 755 -39.15 7.39 9.27
CA TYR A 755 -39.31 6.01 8.81
C TYR A 755 -40.42 5.88 7.75
N LYS A 756 -41.57 6.54 7.97
CA LYS A 756 -42.71 6.54 7.04
C LYS A 756 -42.36 7.23 5.72
N GLN A 757 -41.74 8.42 5.76
CA GLN A 757 -41.26 9.13 4.56
C GLN A 757 -40.23 8.33 3.76
N ARG A 758 -39.30 7.63 4.42
CA ARG A 758 -38.33 6.77 3.71
C ARG A 758 -38.95 5.51 3.13
N ARG A 759 -39.94 4.92 3.81
CA ARG A 759 -40.70 3.77 3.28
C ARG A 759 -41.51 4.18 2.05
N GLU A 760 -42.08 5.38 2.05
CA GLU A 760 -42.77 5.96 0.90
C GLU A 760 -41.79 6.31 -0.23
N LYS A 761 -40.64 6.93 0.05
CA LYS A 761 -39.58 7.17 -0.95
C LYS A 761 -39.03 5.85 -1.54
N LYS A 762 -38.93 4.78 -0.73
CA LYS A 762 -38.56 3.44 -1.20
C LYS A 762 -39.67 2.81 -2.05
N LYS A 763 -40.95 2.93 -1.66
CA LYS A 763 -42.09 2.48 -2.48
C LYS A 763 -42.13 3.22 -3.82
N LYS A 764 -41.96 4.55 -3.83
CA LYS A 764 -41.87 5.37 -5.05
C LYS A 764 -40.69 4.97 -5.94
N LYS A 765 -39.50 4.72 -5.38
CA LYS A 765 -38.35 4.18 -6.15
C LYS A 765 -38.58 2.76 -6.68
N LYS A 766 -39.25 1.89 -5.91
CA LYS A 766 -39.54 0.51 -6.33
C LYS A 766 -40.60 0.48 -7.43
N ASN A 767 -41.60 1.37 -7.37
CA ASN A 767 -42.61 1.54 -8.42
C ASN A 767 -42.00 2.17 -9.68
N LYS A 768 -41.11 3.16 -9.54
CA LYS A 768 -40.37 3.74 -10.68
C LYS A 768 -39.48 2.69 -11.36
N LYS A 769 -38.83 1.81 -10.59
CA LYS A 769 -38.01 0.69 -11.11
C LYS A 769 -38.85 -0.44 -11.72
N LYS A 770 -40.08 -0.67 -11.24
CA LYS A 770 -41.03 -1.64 -11.82
C LYS A 770 -41.60 -1.18 -13.17
N MET A 771 -41.84 0.12 -13.35
CA MET A 771 -42.29 0.67 -14.65
C MET A 771 -41.20 0.61 -15.74
N THR A 772 -39.92 0.64 -15.38
CA THR A 772 -38.81 0.55 -16.36
C THR A 772 -38.43 -0.89 -16.75
N LEU A 773 -39.00 -1.90 -16.09
CA LEU A 773 -38.65 -3.32 -16.26
C LEU A 773 -39.77 -4.17 -16.87
N GLN A 774 -40.80 -3.53 -17.43
CA GLN A 774 -41.97 -4.21 -18.02
C GLN A 774 -41.90 -4.39 -19.55
N VAL A 775 -40.70 -4.39 -20.12
CA VAL A 775 -40.48 -4.89 -21.49
C VAL A 775 -39.50 -6.05 -21.41
N GLY A 776 -40.02 -7.26 -21.58
CA GLY A 776 -39.25 -8.49 -21.79
C GLY A 776 -38.97 -9.32 -20.54
N LYS A 777 -39.92 -10.20 -20.17
CA LYS A 777 -39.69 -11.64 -19.93
C LYS A 777 -40.93 -12.33 -19.36
N SER A 778 -41.47 -13.27 -20.13
CA SER A 778 -42.42 -14.30 -19.72
C SER A 778 -41.71 -15.46 -18.99
N SER A 779 -42.40 -15.93 -17.95
CA SER A 779 -42.50 -17.30 -17.39
C SER A 779 -41.25 -18.20 -17.30
N LEU A 780 -40.90 -18.60 -16.07
CA LEU A 780 -40.89 -20.01 -15.60
C LEU A 780 -40.64 -20.07 -14.09
N SER A 781 -41.53 -20.75 -13.38
CA SER A 781 -41.57 -20.94 -11.92
C SER A 781 -40.99 -22.29 -11.52
N ALA A 782 -40.22 -22.34 -10.42
CA ALA A 782 -39.85 -23.58 -9.72
C ALA A 782 -40.01 -23.41 -8.20
N PRO A 783 -40.30 -24.48 -7.43
CA PRO A 783 -40.87 -24.40 -6.09
C PRO A 783 -39.82 -24.33 -4.98
N ALA A 784 -40.21 -23.74 -3.85
CA ALA A 784 -39.42 -23.64 -2.64
C ALA A 784 -39.67 -24.84 -1.72
N THR A 785 -38.66 -25.67 -1.49
CA THR A 785 -38.67 -26.72 -0.47
C THR A 785 -38.13 -26.16 0.86
N ALA A 786 -39.00 -26.17 1.87
CA ALA A 786 -38.68 -25.82 3.24
C ALA A 786 -37.90 -26.98 3.90
N TYR A 787 -36.77 -26.68 4.56
CA TYR A 787 -36.06 -27.64 5.40
C TYR A 787 -36.45 -27.46 6.86
N THR A 788 -37.13 -28.47 7.39
CA THR A 788 -37.54 -28.67 8.78
C THR A 788 -36.33 -28.91 9.67
N THR A 789 -36.13 -28.07 10.69
CA THR A 789 -35.16 -28.30 11.77
C THR A 789 -35.70 -29.34 12.74
N VAL A 790 -35.09 -30.53 12.76
CA VAL A 790 -35.35 -31.57 13.75
C VAL A 790 -34.56 -31.26 15.03
N SER A 791 -35.27 -30.94 16.10
CA SER A 791 -34.75 -30.84 17.47
C SER A 791 -34.77 -32.22 18.12
N VAL A 792 -33.59 -32.78 18.39
CA VAL A 792 -33.43 -34.02 19.16
C VAL A 792 -33.31 -33.67 20.64
N THR A 793 -34.35 -33.99 21.40
CA THR A 793 -34.37 -34.03 22.87
C THR A 793 -33.90 -35.40 23.34
N THR A 794 -32.77 -35.46 24.05
CA THR A 794 -32.38 -36.60 24.87
C THR A 794 -32.43 -36.20 26.32
N SER A 795 -33.46 -36.68 27.02
CA SER A 795 -33.58 -36.70 28.48
C SER A 795 -32.90 -37.96 29.04
N GLY A 796 -31.98 -37.79 29.98
CA GLY A 796 -31.39 -38.86 30.78
C GLY A 796 -30.87 -38.28 32.11
N PRO A 797 -30.93 -39.05 33.21
CA PRO A 797 -31.17 -38.52 34.55
C PRO A 797 -29.96 -37.91 35.23
N SER A 798 -30.27 -37.01 36.15
CA SER A 798 -29.41 -36.23 37.03
C SER A 798 -28.67 -37.09 38.06
N THR A 799 -27.35 -36.91 38.10
CA THR A 799 -26.58 -36.96 39.35
C THR A 799 -25.71 -35.71 39.44
N GLU A 800 -25.91 -34.98 40.54
CA GLU A 800 -25.31 -33.68 40.82
C GLU A 800 -23.83 -33.82 41.16
N THR A 801 -22.99 -33.11 40.42
CA THR A 801 -21.85 -32.36 40.97
C THR A 801 -21.65 -31.15 40.07
N GLN A 802 -22.08 -29.97 40.54
CA GLN A 802 -21.99 -28.72 39.79
C GLN A 802 -20.53 -28.29 39.62
N ASN A 803 -19.84 -28.85 38.63
CA ASN A 803 -18.66 -28.21 38.05
C ASN A 803 -19.13 -26.97 37.29
N GLN A 804 -19.04 -25.79 37.91
CA GLN A 804 -19.41 -24.52 37.28
C GLN A 804 -18.57 -24.31 36.00
N LYS A 805 -19.16 -24.66 34.86
CA LYS A 805 -18.58 -24.43 33.55
C LYS A 805 -18.46 -22.92 33.32
N TRP A 806 -17.22 -22.43 33.14
CA TRP A 806 -16.94 -21.02 32.84
C TRP A 806 -17.88 -20.46 31.76
N LYS A 807 -18.48 -19.30 32.03
CA LYS A 807 -19.32 -18.53 31.10
C LYS A 807 -18.71 -17.14 30.91
N LYS A 808 -18.86 -16.58 29.70
CA LYS A 808 -18.46 -15.19 29.42
C LYS A 808 -19.27 -14.23 30.30
N ALA A 809 -18.59 -13.31 30.98
CA ALA A 809 -19.27 -12.27 31.75
C ALA A 809 -20.01 -11.28 30.82
N PRO A 810 -21.14 -10.70 31.26
CA PRO A 810 -21.79 -9.61 30.56
C PRO A 810 -20.91 -8.34 30.60
N PHE A 811 -21.21 -7.39 29.73
CA PHE A 811 -20.53 -6.08 29.71
C PHE A 811 -20.72 -5.34 31.03
N LYS A 812 -19.61 -4.90 31.64
CA LYS A 812 -19.56 -4.01 32.80
C LYS A 812 -19.01 -2.64 32.40
N ASN A 813 -19.80 -1.61 32.64
CA ASN A 813 -19.40 -0.21 32.44
C ASN A 813 -18.62 0.29 33.67
N GLU A 814 -17.38 -0.20 33.83
CA GLU A 814 -16.50 0.25 34.91
C GLU A 814 -15.85 1.60 34.57
N LYS A 815 -15.77 2.50 35.55
CA LYS A 815 -15.13 3.82 35.40
C LYS A 815 -13.59 3.78 35.47
N LYS A 816 -13.01 2.58 35.60
CA LYS A 816 -11.55 2.37 35.66
C LYS A 816 -10.88 2.67 34.32
N VAL A 817 -9.65 3.16 34.36
CA VAL A 817 -8.85 3.44 33.16
C VAL A 817 -8.39 2.11 32.55
N PRO A 818 -8.60 1.87 31.24
CA PRO A 818 -8.14 0.64 30.62
C PRO A 818 -6.60 0.60 30.55
N LEU A 819 -6.00 -0.46 31.09
CA LEU A 819 -4.60 -0.84 30.87
C LEU A 819 -4.58 -2.00 29.86
N VAL A 820 -4.09 -1.76 28.66
CA VAL A 820 -4.11 -2.73 27.55
C VAL A 820 -2.72 -3.34 27.37
N ALA A 821 -2.57 -4.61 27.74
CA ALA A 821 -1.42 -5.44 27.43
C ALA A 821 -1.60 -6.06 26.04
N LEU A 822 -0.96 -5.46 25.03
CA LEU A 822 -1.10 -5.85 23.62
C LEU A 822 0.02 -6.83 23.21
N GLY A 823 -0.36 -7.97 22.64
CA GLY A 823 0.57 -8.94 22.04
C GLY A 823 1.48 -8.29 21.00
N ASN A 824 2.79 -8.54 21.10
CA ASN A 824 3.78 -7.86 20.26
C ASN A 824 4.19 -8.66 19.00
N ALA A 825 3.49 -9.71 18.57
CA ALA A 825 3.91 -10.37 17.33
C ALA A 825 3.83 -9.47 16.10
N VAL A 826 4.82 -9.66 15.24
CA VAL A 826 4.94 -9.04 13.93
C VAL A 826 4.48 -10.03 12.87
N PHE A 827 3.30 -9.82 12.31
CA PHE A 827 2.83 -10.60 11.16
C PHE A 827 3.25 -9.91 9.86
N ASN A 828 4.31 -10.41 9.22
CA ASN A 828 4.82 -9.88 7.94
C ASN A 828 4.03 -10.34 6.70
N VAL A 829 2.88 -11.01 6.85
CA VAL A 829 2.27 -11.76 5.74
C VAL A 829 1.01 -11.09 5.21
N THR A 830 1.02 -10.75 3.92
CA THR A 830 -0.20 -10.53 3.12
C THR A 830 -0.82 -11.89 2.81
N MET A 831 -1.96 -12.21 3.43
CA MET A 831 -2.70 -13.42 3.07
C MET A 831 -3.63 -13.15 1.88
N LYS A 832 -3.61 -14.02 0.87
CA LYS A 832 -4.51 -13.93 -0.30
C LYS A 832 -5.96 -13.84 0.15
N GLY A 833 -6.66 -12.77 -0.24
CA GLY A 833 -8.07 -12.52 0.11
C GLY A 833 -8.29 -11.75 1.42
N LYS A 834 -7.25 -11.42 2.19
CA LYS A 834 -7.35 -10.55 3.38
C LYS A 834 -6.61 -9.23 3.13
N GLN A 835 -7.26 -8.10 3.41
CA GLN A 835 -6.65 -6.77 3.26
C GLN A 835 -5.61 -6.55 4.36
N SER A 836 -4.40 -6.14 3.98
CA SER A 836 -3.28 -5.87 4.89
C SER A 836 -3.45 -4.55 5.66
N GLY A 837 -2.76 -4.44 6.80
CA GLY A 837 -2.56 -3.19 7.53
C GLY A 837 -3.50 -2.92 8.71
N THR A 838 -4.49 -3.77 8.99
CA THR A 838 -5.39 -3.56 10.13
C THR A 838 -4.68 -3.62 11.49
N LEU A 839 -3.68 -4.49 11.64
CA LEU A 839 -2.84 -4.53 12.84
C LEU A 839 -2.01 -3.26 13.04
N HIS A 840 -1.35 -2.79 11.97
CA HIS A 840 -0.62 -1.52 12.02
C HIS A 840 -1.55 -0.36 12.42
N ARG A 841 -2.80 -0.36 11.92
CA ARG A 841 -3.81 0.62 12.32
C ARG A 841 -4.23 0.49 13.78
N LEU A 842 -4.45 -0.73 14.27
CA LEU A 842 -4.75 -0.98 15.69
C LEU A 842 -3.65 -0.40 16.57
N ARG A 843 -2.38 -0.78 16.35
CA ARG A 843 -1.22 -0.29 17.11
C ARG A 843 -1.14 1.22 17.09
N LYS A 844 -1.16 1.83 15.90
CA LYS A 844 -1.14 3.29 15.75
C LYS A 844 -2.27 3.97 16.53
N LYS A 845 -3.49 3.41 16.51
CA LYS A 845 -4.66 3.99 17.19
C LYS A 845 -4.61 3.81 18.70
N MET A 846 -4.03 2.72 19.20
CA MET A 846 -3.76 2.53 20.62
C MET A 846 -2.67 3.47 21.11
N GLU A 847 -1.59 3.66 20.35
CA GLU A 847 -0.52 4.62 20.65
C GLU A 847 -1.05 6.06 20.69
N GLU A 848 -1.84 6.46 19.69
CA GLU A 848 -2.53 7.76 19.70
C GLU A 848 -3.44 7.90 20.94
N ALA A 849 -4.17 6.85 21.32
CA ALA A 849 -5.03 6.87 22.51
C ALA A 849 -4.26 6.92 23.84
N ASN A 850 -3.08 6.30 23.89
CA ASN A 850 -2.17 6.33 25.04
C ASN A 850 -1.61 7.74 25.24
N VAL A 851 -1.20 8.41 24.16
CA VAL A 851 -0.77 9.82 24.18
C VAL A 851 -1.92 10.75 24.57
N ASP A 852 -3.15 10.43 24.14
CA ASP A 852 -4.35 11.18 24.51
C ASP A 852 -4.87 10.84 25.93
N GLU A 853 -4.15 10.01 26.71
CA GLU A 853 -4.49 9.60 28.08
C GLU A 853 -5.86 8.90 28.21
N ARG A 854 -6.38 8.32 27.11
CA ARG A 854 -7.69 7.62 27.09
C ARG A 854 -7.60 6.16 27.53
N LEU A 855 -6.41 5.59 27.47
CA LEU A 855 -6.03 4.27 27.95
C LEU A 855 -4.52 4.26 28.22
N ILE A 856 -4.03 3.22 28.87
CA ILE A 856 -2.60 2.96 29.02
C ILE A 856 -2.26 1.75 28.15
N LEU A 857 -1.21 1.86 27.33
CA LEU A 857 -0.76 0.79 26.42
C LEU A 857 0.59 0.25 26.87
N VAL A 858 0.67 -1.07 27.05
CA VAL A 858 1.91 -1.80 27.30
C VAL A 858 2.01 -2.97 26.32
N TYR A 859 3.22 -3.28 25.87
CA TYR A 859 3.47 -4.38 24.94
C TYR A 859 3.88 -5.64 25.69
N THR A 860 3.31 -6.79 25.31
CA THR A 860 3.64 -8.10 25.89
C THR A 860 4.13 -9.02 24.78
N ASP A 861 5.31 -9.61 24.93
CA ASP A 861 5.75 -10.63 23.96
C ASP A 861 4.89 -11.89 24.12
N GLU A 862 4.36 -12.39 23.02
CA GLU A 862 3.29 -13.39 23.00
C GLU A 862 3.82 -14.81 22.75
N TYR A 863 5.12 -15.04 22.97
CA TYR A 863 5.75 -16.36 22.83
C TYR A 863 4.91 -17.46 23.52
N LEU A 864 4.55 -18.49 22.74
CA LEU A 864 3.70 -19.63 23.12
C LEU A 864 2.28 -19.31 23.64
N SER A 865 1.83 -18.06 23.60
CA SER A 865 0.49 -17.65 24.09
C SER A 865 -0.66 -18.46 23.46
N SER A 866 -0.59 -18.81 22.18
CA SER A 866 -1.60 -19.63 21.50
C SER A 866 -1.36 -21.14 21.56
N GLN A 867 -0.26 -21.60 22.14
CA GLN A 867 0.14 -23.02 22.22
C GLN A 867 0.02 -23.59 23.64
N MET A 868 0.12 -22.73 24.66
CA MET A 868 -0.10 -23.10 26.05
C MET A 868 -1.58 -23.10 26.39
N CYS A 869 -2.06 -24.13 27.08
CA CYS A 869 -3.43 -24.16 27.60
C CYS A 869 -3.61 -23.07 28.67
N SER A 870 -4.57 -22.16 28.47
CA SER A 870 -4.90 -21.11 29.45
C SER A 870 -5.80 -21.60 30.58
N ASN A 871 -6.02 -22.92 30.71
CA ASN A 871 -6.77 -23.49 31.82
C ASN A 871 -5.89 -23.46 33.08
N PRO A 872 -6.30 -22.82 34.19
CA PRO A 872 -5.54 -22.76 35.44
C PRO A 872 -5.09 -24.13 35.97
N SER A 873 -5.89 -25.18 35.75
CA SER A 873 -5.57 -26.54 36.19
C SER A 873 -4.71 -27.37 35.22
N CYS A 874 -4.32 -26.82 34.07
CA CYS A 874 -3.51 -27.54 33.08
C CYS A 874 -2.19 -26.82 32.82
N LEU A 875 -2.25 -25.62 32.22
CA LEU A 875 -1.06 -24.80 31.95
C LEU A 875 0.06 -25.48 31.14
N LEU A 876 -0.23 -26.57 30.41
CA LEU A 876 0.71 -27.34 29.57
C LEU A 876 0.68 -26.93 28.08
N LYS A 877 1.79 -27.21 27.38
CA LYS A 877 1.95 -27.02 25.93
C LYS A 877 1.41 -28.20 25.12
N THR A 878 0.11 -28.47 25.23
CA THR A 878 -0.54 -29.64 24.60
C THR A 878 -1.72 -29.28 23.70
N LEU A 879 -1.75 -28.04 23.20
CA LEU A 879 -2.80 -27.59 22.29
C LEU A 879 -2.52 -28.01 20.84
N GLU A 880 -3.48 -28.70 20.25
CA GLU A 880 -3.46 -29.12 18.85
C GLU A 880 -4.69 -28.66 18.09
N ASN A 881 -4.57 -28.49 16.77
CA ASN A 881 -5.71 -28.11 15.94
C ASN A 881 -6.68 -29.27 15.75
N VAL A 882 -7.96 -28.99 15.94
CA VAL A 882 -9.04 -29.93 15.63
C VAL A 882 -9.03 -30.29 14.14
N ARG A 883 -9.17 -31.58 13.83
CA ARG A 883 -9.30 -32.11 12.47
C ARG A 883 -10.67 -32.76 12.30
N ILE A 884 -11.35 -32.45 11.19
CA ILE A 884 -12.60 -33.12 10.81
C ILE A 884 -12.35 -33.92 9.53
N PRO A 885 -12.81 -35.18 9.42
CA PRO A 885 -12.79 -35.95 8.17
C PRO A 885 -13.38 -35.14 7.01
N ASP A 886 -12.83 -35.26 5.79
CA ASP A 886 -13.22 -34.54 4.57
C ASP A 886 -13.07 -33.00 4.54
N VAL A 887 -13.05 -32.34 5.69
CA VAL A 887 -12.90 -30.87 5.82
C VAL A 887 -11.45 -30.47 6.15
N GLY A 888 -10.73 -31.32 6.89
CA GLY A 888 -9.33 -31.12 7.26
C GLY A 888 -9.14 -30.31 8.55
N LYS A 889 -8.00 -29.62 8.65
CA LYS A 889 -7.54 -28.89 9.84
C LYS A 889 -8.34 -27.59 10.06
N ILE A 890 -8.95 -27.44 11.24
CA ILE A 890 -9.61 -26.19 11.67
C ILE A 890 -8.64 -25.34 12.48
N HIS A 891 -8.20 -24.22 11.90
CA HIS A 891 -7.15 -23.38 12.48
C HIS A 891 -7.58 -22.62 13.76
N ASN A 892 -8.86 -22.25 13.87
CA ASN A 892 -9.36 -21.39 14.96
C ASN A 892 -9.75 -22.18 16.22
N LEU A 893 -9.82 -23.51 16.14
CA LEU A 893 -10.17 -24.38 17.26
C LEU A 893 -8.97 -25.22 17.66
N LEU A 894 -8.68 -25.23 18.95
CA LEU A 894 -7.63 -26.00 19.57
C LEU A 894 -8.24 -26.97 20.58
N THR A 895 -7.74 -28.20 20.63
CA THR A 895 -8.01 -29.15 21.70
C THR A 895 -6.76 -29.30 22.56
N CYS A 896 -6.91 -29.33 23.88
CA CYS A 896 -5.82 -29.62 24.79
C CYS A 896 -5.76 -31.11 25.07
N ASN A 897 -4.68 -31.79 24.68
CA ASN A 897 -4.55 -33.24 24.87
C ASN A 897 -4.38 -33.66 26.34
N SER A 898 -4.10 -32.71 27.24
CA SER A 898 -3.95 -33.00 28.67
C SER A 898 -5.25 -32.83 29.46
N CYS A 899 -6.05 -31.81 29.17
CA CYS A 899 -7.30 -31.54 29.92
C CYS A 899 -8.56 -31.67 29.07
N ASN A 900 -8.44 -32.13 27.83
CA ASN A 900 -9.52 -32.32 26.85
C ASN A 900 -10.41 -31.08 26.62
N LYS A 901 -9.90 -29.89 26.97
CA LYS A 901 -10.63 -28.64 26.81
C LYS A 901 -10.49 -28.11 25.39
N LEU A 902 -11.63 -27.78 24.80
CA LEU A 902 -11.71 -27.11 23.52
C LEU A 902 -11.58 -25.59 23.69
N TRP A 903 -10.69 -24.98 22.93
CA TRP A 903 -10.39 -23.56 22.96
C TRP A 903 -10.62 -22.91 21.61
N ASN A 904 -11.21 -21.72 21.62
CA ASN A 904 -10.96 -20.76 20.55
C ASN A 904 -9.51 -20.26 20.70
N ARG A 905 -8.73 -20.40 19.63
CA ARG A 905 -7.28 -20.10 19.62
C ARG A 905 -6.96 -18.71 20.17
N ASP A 906 -7.62 -17.69 19.64
CA ASP A 906 -7.33 -16.28 19.93
C ASP A 906 -7.83 -15.91 21.35
N THR A 907 -8.90 -16.54 21.81
CA THR A 907 -9.37 -16.39 23.21
C THR A 907 -8.37 -16.98 24.21
N ASN A 908 -7.80 -18.16 23.91
CA ASN A 908 -6.75 -18.77 24.74
C ASN A 908 -5.49 -17.88 24.78
N ALA A 909 -5.08 -17.34 23.64
CA ALA A 909 -3.96 -16.41 23.56
C ALA A 909 -4.20 -15.14 24.38
N ALA A 910 -5.35 -14.48 24.23
CA ALA A 910 -5.71 -13.28 24.99
C ALA A 910 -5.68 -13.51 26.52
N ARG A 911 -6.19 -14.65 26.97
CA ARG A 911 -6.16 -15.06 28.38
C ARG A 911 -4.72 -15.29 28.89
N ASN A 912 -3.88 -15.92 28.09
CA ASN A 912 -2.47 -16.10 28.42
C ASN A 912 -1.72 -14.76 28.45
N ILE A 913 -1.99 -13.83 27.53
CA ILE A 913 -1.41 -12.47 27.55
C ILE A 913 -1.81 -11.73 28.83
N TYR A 914 -3.08 -11.80 29.23
CA TYR A 914 -3.54 -11.26 30.51
C TYR A 914 -2.75 -11.86 31.69
N SER A 915 -2.58 -13.18 31.69
CA SER A 915 -1.83 -13.89 32.73
C SER A 915 -0.37 -13.48 32.82
N ILE A 916 0.28 -13.28 31.66
CA ILE A 916 1.68 -12.85 31.57
C ILE A 916 1.79 -11.43 32.12
N ALA A 917 0.95 -10.50 31.66
CA ALA A 917 0.97 -9.11 32.10
C ALA A 917 0.74 -9.00 33.62
N SER A 918 -0.25 -9.72 34.16
CA SER A 918 -0.50 -9.73 35.60
C SER A 918 0.65 -10.34 36.41
N PHE A 919 1.37 -11.33 35.86
CA PHE A 919 2.55 -11.88 36.51
C PHE A 919 3.73 -10.89 36.48
N MET A 920 3.98 -10.26 35.33
CA MET A 920 5.03 -9.26 35.16
C MET A 920 4.89 -8.10 36.14
N GLN A 921 3.66 -7.64 36.38
CA GLN A 921 3.37 -6.58 37.35
C GLN A 921 3.80 -6.95 38.79
N LYS A 922 3.68 -8.22 39.17
CA LYS A 922 3.98 -8.68 40.54
C LYS A 922 5.43 -9.13 40.73
N ASN A 923 6.17 -9.32 39.64
CA ASN A 923 7.47 -9.99 39.66
C ASN A 923 8.54 -9.16 38.93
N ASN A 924 8.51 -7.83 39.06
CA ASN A 924 9.53 -6.95 38.47
C ASN A 924 9.77 -7.18 36.96
N ASN A 925 8.67 -7.27 36.19
CA ASN A 925 8.66 -7.60 34.76
C ASN A 925 9.25 -8.98 34.37
N LEU A 926 9.60 -9.83 35.35
CA LEU A 926 9.93 -11.22 35.08
C LEU A 926 8.73 -11.94 34.49
N ARG A 927 9.02 -12.92 33.64
CA ARG A 927 8.00 -13.69 32.92
C ARG A 927 7.83 -15.07 33.52
N PRO A 928 6.61 -15.65 33.49
CA PRO A 928 6.43 -17.03 33.90
C PRO A 928 7.31 -17.95 33.05
N SER A 929 8.02 -18.90 33.66
CA SER A 929 9.03 -19.74 33.00
C SER A 929 8.53 -20.41 31.72
N ARG A 930 7.26 -20.86 31.72
CA ARG A 930 6.59 -21.49 30.56
C ARG A 930 6.36 -20.57 29.35
N PHE A 931 6.51 -19.27 29.51
CA PHE A 931 6.39 -18.25 28.45
C PHE A 931 7.72 -17.53 28.18
N GLN A 932 8.82 -17.96 28.81
CA GLN A 932 10.16 -17.47 28.50
C GLN A 932 10.65 -18.11 27.20
N ARG A 933 11.38 -17.34 26.39
CA ARG A 933 12.05 -17.88 25.20
C ARG A 933 13.25 -18.73 25.65
N PRO A 934 13.58 -19.82 24.95
CA PRO A 934 14.85 -20.50 25.15
C PRO A 934 15.99 -19.49 25.00
N ALA A 935 17.02 -19.58 25.84
CA ALA A 935 18.23 -18.78 25.67
C ALA A 935 18.74 -19.02 24.24
N THR A 936 18.86 -17.96 23.45
CA THR A 936 19.36 -18.06 22.09
C THR A 936 20.82 -18.46 22.13
N ASP A 937 21.13 -19.63 21.57
CA ASP A 937 22.49 -19.97 21.17
C ASP A 937 23.00 -18.87 20.21
N PRO A 938 24.20 -18.28 20.41
CA PRO A 938 24.68 -17.11 19.66
C PRO A 938 24.80 -17.31 18.13
N GLN A 939 24.51 -18.50 17.59
CA GLN A 939 24.68 -18.83 16.18
C GLN A 939 23.41 -18.69 15.30
N SER A 940 22.23 -18.40 15.85
CA SER A 940 20.98 -18.45 15.06
C SER A 940 20.47 -17.12 14.47
N SER A 941 21.17 -15.99 14.65
CA SER A 941 20.75 -14.69 14.09
C SER A 941 21.29 -14.41 12.68
N ILE A 942 21.21 -15.39 11.77
CA ILE A 942 21.34 -15.19 10.32
C ILE A 942 20.29 -16.06 9.61
N SER A 943 19.08 -15.55 9.45
CA SER A 943 18.11 -16.03 8.44
C SER A 943 17.10 -14.96 8.09
#